data_AF-A0A1G7LMU2-F1
#
_entry.id   AF-A0A1G7LMU2-F1
#
_cell.length_a   1.000
_cell.length_b   1.000
_cell.length_c   1.000
_cell.angle_alpha   90.00
_cell.angle_beta   90.00
_cell.angle_gamma   90.00
#
_symmetry.space_group_name_H-M   'P 1'
#
loop_
_entity.id
_entity.type
_entity.pdbx_description
1 polymer ?
#
loop_
_entity_poly.entity_id
_entity_poly.type
_entity_poly.pdbx_seq_one_letter_code
_entity_poly.pdbx_strand_id
1 'polypeptide(L)'
;MAGKRIFAICCCLLICRLMAGAQAKLPIYPDSLFSTYYQQRVTHFKTLPQTTGDIIFLGNSITDGAEWNELFGDDHIKNRGISGDVTTGVIARLPEVARRRPAKIFLLIGVNDLSRNITPDSVVKNIMLIAGYLHEASPATEVYVQSILPVNKIYNKFGTHTGKSAQIAEINSKLQHMAVSHHYVYINIHDAFCGADGLLRADLTNDGLHLKGEGYLLWKHLLYPYVFNFQPKPALLPLPQSLKWMPGLFSFYKCSTIIADKGLVNEAGILEQLLKANGAQSISRDSAGGKPYIRLTLAKVKAPQHPEEAYHLRITERYVQITANTSHGIFNGIQTLMQLLRDNAALDACDITDWPAFAWRGYMVDAGRNYQSVELLKQQIAIMALYKLNVFHFHITEDIAWRLAIKKYPQLTLPENMLRDKGRFYSKQDIQDLQLFCKERHIEFVPEIDMPGHSEAFKRTFHVSMQSDTGISILKDIIREVCETYKPAYLHIGGDEVKISNPGFLPEICRTVEKYGVKTIGWSPGGNIPASTIRQLWMDEGATDKALKYIDSRYLYLNHMDPFESVITLFYRMIGSVPVGNNNVLGGEICLWNDRAVSKQEDVLTMNPAYPAMLAFAERGWKGGGQPGLIVTIASADTAALNNFREFENRLLDQKQQFFKGLPFPYYRQANMEWAFYGPYKNAGDVTTKFKPETDTSFNDTASFTAIGGTLILRHWWYPQVKGLLAHPQENTTWYATTKIWSNEAGYKDCWIGFNNFSRSYDTDTPGPDSWDNKQSAVWVNGNLINPPAWKYAGRKGNLEAPLIDEGYEYRQPARILLKQGWNKILVKLPVGSFKENGFGNPVKWMFTFLPF
;
A
#
# COMPACT_ATOMS: atom_id res chain seq x y z
N MET A 1 -60.58 23.77 -22.23
CA MET A 1 -60.54 22.46 -22.92
C MET A 1 -59.49 21.56 -22.28
N ALA A 2 -59.84 21.05 -21.10
CA ALA A 2 -59.13 20.01 -20.39
C ALA A 2 -59.68 18.68 -20.88
N GLY A 3 -58.84 17.77 -21.37
CA GLY A 3 -59.31 16.46 -21.84
C GLY A 3 -58.56 15.78 -22.97
N LYS A 4 -57.30 16.14 -23.30
CA LYS A 4 -56.46 15.36 -24.26
C LYS A 4 -54.96 15.26 -23.93
N ARG A 5 -54.51 15.62 -22.72
CA ARG A 5 -53.08 15.47 -22.32
C ARG A 5 -52.79 14.40 -21.27
N ILE A 6 -53.81 13.67 -20.80
CA ILE A 6 -53.63 12.58 -19.82
C ILE A 6 -53.34 11.22 -20.49
N PHE A 7 -53.57 11.09 -21.80
CA PHE A 7 -53.31 9.82 -22.52
C PHE A 7 -51.86 9.64 -23.00
N ALA A 8 -51.05 10.70 -23.05
CA ALA A 8 -49.63 10.61 -23.43
C ALA A 8 -48.69 10.32 -22.24
N ILE A 9 -49.12 10.62 -21.01
CA ILE A 9 -48.31 10.39 -19.80
C ILE A 9 -48.52 8.98 -19.25
N CYS A 10 -49.69 8.37 -19.46
CA CYS A 10 -49.90 6.96 -19.12
C CYS A 10 -49.20 5.97 -20.07
N CYS A 11 -48.96 6.31 -21.34
CA CYS A 11 -48.14 5.47 -22.23
C CYS A 11 -46.64 5.51 -21.89
N CYS A 12 -46.10 6.65 -21.46
CA CYS A 12 -44.69 6.71 -21.00
C CYS A 12 -44.47 6.06 -19.62
N LEU A 13 -45.48 6.06 -18.74
CA LEU A 13 -45.41 5.38 -17.44
C LEU A 13 -45.70 3.87 -17.52
N LEU A 14 -46.35 3.39 -18.59
CA LEU A 14 -46.47 1.95 -18.87
C LEU A 14 -45.23 1.37 -19.57
N ILE A 15 -44.48 2.18 -20.33
CA ILE A 15 -43.23 1.76 -20.97
C ILE A 15 -42.08 1.69 -19.94
N CYS A 16 -42.09 2.48 -18.87
CA CYS A 16 -41.10 2.39 -17.79
C CYS A 16 -41.37 1.29 -16.74
N ARG A 17 -42.48 0.54 -16.82
CA ARG A 17 -42.74 -0.65 -15.99
C ARG A 17 -42.51 -1.98 -16.72
N LEU A 18 -42.08 -1.95 -17.98
CA LEU A 18 -41.76 -3.14 -18.79
C LEU A 18 -40.27 -3.49 -18.85
N MET A 19 -39.43 -2.88 -18.02
CA MET A 19 -38.06 -3.34 -17.77
C MET A 19 -37.95 -4.02 -16.40
N ALA A 20 -38.94 -4.83 -16.02
CA ALA A 20 -38.62 -6.04 -15.29
C ALA A 20 -38.01 -6.98 -16.34
N GLY A 21 -36.68 -6.95 -16.49
CA GLY A 21 -35.98 -7.86 -17.40
C GLY A 21 -36.46 -9.28 -17.11
N ALA A 22 -37.16 -9.90 -18.04
CA ALA A 22 -37.52 -11.29 -17.93
C ALA A 22 -36.20 -12.06 -17.92
N GLN A 23 -35.83 -12.61 -16.76
CA GLN A 23 -34.61 -13.40 -16.60
C GLN A 23 -34.51 -14.40 -17.73
N ALA A 24 -33.36 -14.48 -18.39
CA ALA A 24 -33.14 -15.37 -19.53
C ALA A 24 -33.61 -16.78 -19.17
N LYS A 25 -34.66 -17.26 -19.86
CA LYS A 25 -35.23 -18.58 -19.58
C LYS A 25 -34.25 -19.64 -20.05
N LEU A 26 -33.59 -20.29 -19.09
CA LEU A 26 -32.65 -21.35 -19.39
C LEU A 26 -33.37 -22.55 -20.02
N PRO A 27 -32.80 -23.17 -21.07
CA PRO A 27 -33.32 -24.40 -21.63
C PRO A 27 -33.27 -25.54 -20.59
N ILE A 28 -34.30 -26.39 -20.62
CA ILE A 28 -34.35 -27.61 -19.81
C ILE A 28 -33.81 -28.76 -20.66
N TYR A 29 -32.90 -29.53 -20.08
CA TYR A 29 -32.25 -30.66 -20.74
C TYR A 29 -32.64 -31.96 -20.03
N PRO A 30 -32.92 -33.06 -20.76
CA PRO A 30 -33.17 -34.35 -20.13
C PRO A 30 -31.92 -34.88 -19.44
N ASP A 31 -32.09 -35.54 -18.29
CA ASP A 31 -30.98 -36.09 -17.50
C ASP A 31 -30.10 -37.09 -18.25
N SER A 32 -30.65 -37.73 -19.29
CA SER A 32 -29.94 -38.67 -20.18
C SER A 32 -28.78 -38.02 -20.95
N LEU A 33 -28.72 -36.69 -21.04
CA LEU A 33 -27.60 -35.98 -21.66
C LEU A 33 -26.36 -35.90 -20.77
N PHE A 34 -26.50 -36.20 -19.47
CA PHE A 34 -25.47 -36.01 -18.47
C PHE A 34 -24.93 -37.34 -17.94
N SER A 35 -23.63 -37.38 -17.64
CA SER A 35 -23.00 -38.58 -17.09
C SER A 35 -23.43 -38.83 -15.64
N THR A 36 -23.27 -40.07 -15.17
CA THR A 36 -23.46 -40.40 -13.75
C THR A 36 -22.59 -39.52 -12.85
N TYR A 37 -21.34 -39.28 -13.25
CA TYR A 37 -20.42 -38.40 -12.52
C TYR A 37 -20.93 -36.96 -12.46
N TYR A 38 -21.50 -36.43 -13.55
CA TYR A 38 -22.13 -35.10 -13.53
C TYR A 38 -23.26 -35.03 -12.50
N GLN A 39 -24.15 -36.02 -12.46
CA GLN A 39 -25.26 -36.04 -11.50
C GLN A 39 -24.76 -36.13 -10.06
N GLN A 40 -23.72 -36.93 -9.79
CA GLN A 40 -23.06 -36.99 -8.48
C GLN A 40 -22.48 -35.63 -8.07
N ARG A 41 -21.77 -34.94 -8.98
CA ARG A 41 -21.17 -33.63 -8.67
C ARG A 41 -22.22 -32.55 -8.48
N VAL A 42 -23.26 -32.50 -9.31
CA VAL A 42 -24.36 -31.53 -9.15
C VAL A 42 -25.11 -31.73 -7.84
N THR A 43 -25.41 -32.97 -7.46
CA THR A 43 -26.05 -33.25 -6.17
C THR A 43 -25.14 -32.86 -5.00
N HIS A 44 -23.85 -33.14 -5.08
CA HIS A 44 -22.88 -32.71 -4.07
C HIS A 44 -22.80 -31.18 -3.96
N PHE A 45 -22.68 -30.45 -5.07
CA PHE A 45 -22.65 -28.98 -5.04
C PHE A 45 -23.92 -28.40 -4.41
N LYS A 46 -25.09 -29.00 -4.66
CA LYS A 46 -26.36 -28.58 -4.04
C LYS A 46 -26.40 -28.82 -2.52
N THR A 47 -25.71 -29.83 -2.01
CA THR A 47 -25.71 -30.16 -0.57
C THR A 47 -24.64 -29.42 0.23
N LEU A 48 -23.57 -28.94 -0.42
CA LEU A 48 -22.54 -28.13 0.23
C LEU A 48 -23.11 -26.79 0.74
N PRO A 49 -22.55 -26.23 1.82
CA PRO A 49 -22.92 -24.91 2.33
C PRO A 49 -22.97 -23.84 1.23
N GLN A 50 -24.01 -23.02 1.25
CA GLN A 50 -24.18 -21.90 0.31
C GLN A 50 -23.60 -20.63 0.92
N THR A 51 -22.32 -20.42 0.67
CA THR A 51 -21.59 -19.18 0.98
C THR A 51 -21.74 -18.16 -0.14
N THR A 52 -21.65 -16.87 0.21
CA THR A 52 -21.73 -15.73 -0.72
C THR A 52 -20.41 -14.98 -0.79
N GLY A 53 -20.11 -14.33 -1.92
CA GLY A 53 -18.85 -13.61 -2.10
C GLY A 53 -17.65 -14.51 -2.45
N ASP A 54 -17.89 -15.81 -2.67
CA ASP A 54 -16.86 -16.76 -3.10
C ASP A 54 -16.30 -16.43 -4.50
N ILE A 55 -15.13 -17.00 -4.81
CA ILE A 55 -14.56 -17.02 -6.17
C ILE A 55 -14.79 -18.42 -6.75
N ILE A 56 -15.50 -18.53 -7.87
CA ILE A 56 -15.87 -19.84 -8.44
C ILE A 56 -15.10 -20.12 -9.74
N PHE A 57 -14.42 -21.26 -9.78
CA PHE A 57 -13.88 -21.83 -11.02
C PHE A 57 -14.90 -22.80 -11.61
N LEU A 58 -15.51 -22.43 -12.73
CA LEU A 58 -16.62 -23.14 -13.38
C LEU A 58 -16.16 -23.74 -14.71
N GLY A 59 -16.36 -25.04 -14.91
CA GLY A 59 -15.92 -25.67 -16.15
C GLY A 59 -16.04 -27.19 -16.19
N ASN A 60 -15.16 -27.81 -16.96
CA ASN A 60 -15.16 -29.25 -17.26
C ASN A 60 -14.06 -30.02 -16.48
N SER A 61 -13.57 -31.14 -17.03
CA SER A 61 -12.51 -31.97 -16.45
C SER A 61 -11.22 -31.22 -16.16
N ILE A 62 -10.85 -30.25 -17.01
CA ILE A 62 -9.62 -29.49 -16.82
C ILE A 62 -9.75 -28.61 -15.57
N THR A 63 -10.93 -28.04 -15.33
CA THR A 63 -11.25 -27.29 -14.11
C THR A 63 -11.43 -28.20 -12.89
N ASP A 64 -12.07 -29.37 -13.07
CA ASP A 64 -12.33 -30.34 -12.00
C ASP A 64 -11.03 -30.91 -11.41
N GLY A 65 -10.00 -31.10 -12.24
CA GLY A 65 -8.74 -31.71 -11.84
C GLY A 65 -7.78 -30.84 -11.01
N ALA A 66 -8.16 -29.62 -10.62
CA ALA A 66 -7.31 -28.72 -9.85
C ALA A 66 -7.82 -28.47 -8.42
N GLU A 67 -6.89 -28.46 -7.48
CA GLU A 67 -7.10 -28.04 -6.09
C GLU A 67 -6.98 -26.51 -5.98
N TRP A 68 -7.97 -25.78 -6.49
CA TRP A 68 -7.90 -24.32 -6.68
C TRP A 68 -7.67 -23.52 -5.39
N ASN A 69 -8.31 -23.89 -4.28
CA ASN A 69 -8.14 -23.20 -3.00
C ASN A 69 -6.71 -23.37 -2.45
N GLU A 70 -6.15 -24.59 -2.51
CA GLU A 70 -4.77 -24.86 -2.09
C GLU A 70 -3.77 -24.16 -3.02
N LEU A 71 -4.02 -24.19 -4.33
CA LEU A 71 -3.15 -23.60 -5.35
C LEU A 71 -3.01 -22.08 -5.16
N PHE A 72 -4.09 -21.40 -4.78
CA PHE A 72 -4.12 -19.95 -4.53
C PHE A 72 -3.94 -19.57 -3.04
N GLY A 73 -4.03 -20.51 -2.11
CA GLY A 73 -3.98 -20.26 -0.66
C GLY A 73 -5.18 -19.47 -0.13
N ASP A 74 -6.37 -19.69 -0.71
CA ASP A 74 -7.60 -18.98 -0.33
C ASP A 74 -8.82 -19.91 -0.32
N ASP A 75 -9.37 -20.13 0.87
CA ASP A 75 -10.51 -21.02 1.11
C ASP A 75 -11.83 -20.51 0.51
N HIS A 76 -11.93 -19.23 0.12
CA HIS A 76 -13.10 -18.69 -0.56
C HIS A 76 -13.16 -19.12 -2.04
N ILE A 77 -12.08 -19.71 -2.58
CA ILE A 77 -12.06 -20.22 -3.95
C ILE A 77 -12.72 -21.60 -3.99
N LYS A 78 -13.74 -21.76 -4.83
CA LYS A 78 -14.53 -23.00 -4.96
C LYS A 78 -14.36 -23.61 -6.35
N ASN A 79 -14.01 -24.91 -6.37
CA ASN A 79 -14.02 -25.70 -7.59
C ASN A 79 -15.47 -26.12 -7.93
N ARG A 80 -15.93 -25.73 -9.13
CA ARG A 80 -17.20 -26.15 -9.74
C ARG A 80 -16.98 -26.75 -11.12
N GLY A 81 -15.82 -27.33 -11.37
CA GLY A 81 -15.54 -28.20 -12.51
C GLY A 81 -16.29 -29.53 -12.41
N ILE A 82 -16.64 -30.11 -13.56
CA ILE A 82 -17.17 -31.47 -13.65
C ILE A 82 -16.51 -32.17 -14.84
N SER A 83 -15.87 -33.32 -14.61
CA SER A 83 -15.30 -34.14 -15.67
C SER A 83 -16.31 -34.51 -16.78
N GLY A 84 -15.90 -34.29 -18.03
CA GLY A 84 -16.72 -34.54 -19.23
C GLY A 84 -17.86 -33.54 -19.49
N ASP A 85 -17.99 -32.50 -18.66
CA ASP A 85 -19.06 -31.49 -18.77
C ASP A 85 -18.95 -30.68 -20.08
N VAL A 86 -20.10 -30.22 -20.55
CA VAL A 86 -20.29 -29.46 -21.80
C VAL A 86 -21.03 -28.17 -21.48
N THR A 87 -21.11 -27.24 -22.44
CA THR A 87 -21.79 -25.95 -22.20
C THR A 87 -23.25 -26.12 -21.73
N THR A 88 -23.97 -27.12 -22.23
CA THR A 88 -25.36 -27.41 -21.81
C THR A 88 -25.47 -27.93 -20.39
N GLY A 89 -24.46 -28.65 -19.88
CA GLY A 89 -24.41 -29.08 -18.48
C GLY A 89 -24.13 -27.92 -17.54
N VAL A 90 -23.22 -27.03 -17.89
CA VAL A 90 -23.03 -25.77 -17.14
C VAL A 90 -24.34 -24.96 -17.09
N ILE A 91 -25.06 -24.83 -18.22
CA ILE A 91 -26.38 -24.18 -18.26
C ILE A 91 -27.37 -24.85 -17.30
N ALA A 92 -27.46 -26.18 -17.31
CA ALA A 92 -28.42 -26.92 -16.50
C ALA A 92 -28.23 -26.75 -14.98
N ARG A 93 -27.00 -26.46 -14.52
CA ARG A 93 -26.68 -26.20 -13.11
C ARG A 93 -26.44 -24.72 -12.77
N LEU A 94 -26.57 -23.82 -13.74
CA LEU A 94 -26.28 -22.40 -13.58
C LEU A 94 -27.10 -21.70 -12.49
N PRO A 95 -28.40 -22.02 -12.27
CA PRO A 95 -29.17 -21.42 -11.17
C PRO A 95 -28.59 -21.71 -9.78
N GLU A 96 -27.94 -22.86 -9.59
CA GLU A 96 -27.27 -23.20 -8.32
C GLU A 96 -26.05 -22.32 -8.09
N VAL A 97 -25.27 -22.06 -9.14
CA VAL A 97 -24.10 -21.18 -9.10
C VAL A 97 -24.53 -19.73 -8.84
N ALA A 98 -25.51 -19.23 -9.59
CA ALA A 98 -25.97 -17.85 -9.49
C ALA A 98 -26.56 -17.50 -8.11
N ARG A 99 -27.30 -18.43 -7.49
CA ARG A 99 -27.89 -18.23 -6.15
C ARG A 99 -26.84 -17.98 -5.07
N ARG A 100 -25.62 -18.48 -5.25
CA ARG A 100 -24.50 -18.25 -4.33
C ARG A 100 -23.98 -16.81 -4.38
N ARG A 101 -24.35 -15.99 -5.36
CA ARG A 101 -23.87 -14.61 -5.51
C ARG A 101 -22.33 -14.51 -5.31
N PRO A 102 -21.55 -15.24 -6.12
CA PRO A 102 -20.09 -15.21 -6.01
C PRO A 102 -19.55 -13.81 -6.33
N ALA A 103 -18.42 -13.43 -5.75
CA ALA A 103 -17.73 -12.20 -6.14
C ALA A 103 -17.22 -12.32 -7.58
N LYS A 104 -16.66 -13.48 -7.94
CA LYS A 104 -16.05 -13.72 -9.26
C LYS A 104 -16.35 -15.12 -9.78
N ILE A 105 -16.48 -15.24 -11.10
CA ILE A 105 -16.57 -16.53 -11.81
C ILE A 105 -15.51 -16.60 -12.90
N PHE A 106 -14.72 -17.67 -12.90
CA PHE A 106 -13.76 -18.01 -13.94
C PHE A 106 -14.30 -19.20 -14.75
N LEU A 107 -14.76 -18.94 -15.98
CA LEU A 107 -15.40 -19.92 -16.85
C LEU A 107 -14.44 -20.44 -17.93
N LEU A 108 -14.21 -21.75 -17.98
CA LEU A 108 -13.55 -22.44 -19.10
C LEU A 108 -14.36 -23.68 -19.49
N ILE A 109 -14.92 -23.68 -20.72
CA ILE A 109 -15.79 -24.76 -21.21
C ILE A 109 -15.77 -24.80 -22.74
N GLY A 110 -16.21 -25.91 -23.36
CA GLY A 110 -16.43 -26.01 -24.82
C GLY A 110 -15.63 -27.09 -25.54
N VAL A 111 -14.49 -27.54 -25.00
CA VAL A 111 -13.67 -28.59 -25.67
C VAL A 111 -14.42 -29.92 -25.79
N ASN A 112 -15.24 -30.27 -24.79
CA ASN A 112 -16.05 -31.49 -24.82
C ASN A 112 -17.20 -31.38 -25.82
N ASP A 113 -17.78 -30.18 -26.02
CA ASP A 113 -18.80 -29.93 -27.03
C ASP A 113 -18.23 -30.19 -28.44
N LEU A 114 -17.01 -29.70 -28.71
CA LEU A 114 -16.30 -29.97 -29.97
C LEU A 114 -16.02 -31.45 -30.18
N SER A 115 -15.69 -32.19 -29.11
CA SER A 115 -15.48 -33.64 -29.18
C SER A 115 -16.75 -34.41 -29.54
N ARG A 116 -17.93 -33.82 -29.27
CA ARG A 116 -19.26 -34.33 -29.64
C ARG A 116 -19.78 -33.74 -30.96
N ASN A 117 -18.90 -33.10 -31.74
CA ASN A 117 -19.19 -32.47 -33.03
C ASN A 117 -20.23 -31.34 -32.98
N ILE A 118 -20.38 -30.68 -31.83
CA ILE A 118 -21.14 -29.43 -31.74
C ILE A 118 -20.37 -28.33 -32.46
N THR A 119 -21.08 -27.48 -33.21
CA THR A 119 -20.47 -26.40 -34.00
C THR A 119 -19.89 -25.29 -33.11
N PRO A 120 -18.78 -24.65 -33.50
CA PRO A 120 -18.22 -23.47 -32.81
C PRO A 120 -19.26 -22.42 -32.44
N ASP A 121 -20.16 -22.07 -33.37
CA ASP A 121 -21.24 -21.09 -33.13
C ASP A 121 -22.18 -21.49 -32.00
N SER A 122 -22.52 -22.78 -31.90
CA SER A 122 -23.40 -23.27 -30.83
C SER A 122 -22.70 -23.21 -29.47
N VAL A 123 -21.40 -23.53 -29.43
CA VAL A 123 -20.59 -23.43 -28.20
C VAL A 123 -20.50 -21.98 -27.74
N VAL A 124 -20.16 -21.06 -28.64
CA VAL A 124 -20.11 -19.61 -28.36
C VAL A 124 -21.48 -19.14 -27.87
N LYS A 125 -22.57 -19.46 -28.57
CA LYS A 125 -23.94 -19.13 -28.14
C LYS A 125 -24.25 -19.55 -26.71
N ASN A 126 -23.86 -20.77 -26.33
CA ASN A 126 -24.11 -21.26 -24.98
C ASN A 126 -23.26 -20.56 -23.93
N ILE A 127 -21.98 -20.27 -24.21
CA ILE A 127 -21.11 -19.49 -23.29
C ILE A 127 -21.68 -18.09 -23.06
N MET A 128 -22.20 -17.47 -24.12
CA MET A 128 -22.83 -16.15 -24.04
C MET A 128 -24.13 -16.17 -23.21
N LEU A 129 -24.93 -17.22 -23.36
CA LEU A 129 -26.11 -17.44 -22.52
C LEU A 129 -25.72 -17.60 -21.04
N ILE A 130 -24.63 -18.33 -20.76
CA ILE A 130 -24.12 -18.50 -19.38
C ILE A 130 -23.73 -17.13 -18.79
N ALA A 131 -22.91 -16.36 -19.51
CA ALA A 131 -22.47 -15.05 -19.04
C ALA A 131 -23.64 -14.07 -18.85
N GLY A 132 -24.55 -13.99 -19.82
CA GLY A 132 -25.73 -13.12 -19.75
C GLY A 132 -26.65 -13.48 -18.57
N TYR A 133 -26.92 -14.77 -18.35
CA TYR A 133 -27.73 -15.19 -17.20
C TYR A 133 -27.07 -14.85 -15.87
N LEU A 134 -25.75 -15.04 -15.73
CA LEU A 134 -25.02 -14.69 -14.51
C LEU A 134 -25.07 -13.18 -14.23
N HIS A 135 -24.92 -12.36 -15.27
CA HIS A 135 -25.03 -10.91 -15.15
C HIS A 135 -26.43 -10.47 -14.70
N GLU A 136 -27.49 -11.09 -15.22
CA GLU A 136 -28.87 -10.81 -14.81
C GLU A 136 -29.19 -11.31 -13.39
N ALA A 137 -28.76 -12.53 -13.06
CA ALA A 137 -29.11 -13.20 -11.81
C ALA A 137 -28.26 -12.74 -10.62
N SER A 138 -27.02 -12.29 -10.87
CA SER A 138 -26.08 -11.82 -9.87
C SER A 138 -25.25 -10.64 -10.43
N PRO A 139 -25.84 -9.43 -10.53
CA PRO A 139 -25.22 -8.30 -11.24
C PRO A 139 -23.89 -7.80 -10.65
N ALA A 140 -23.62 -8.11 -9.39
CA ALA A 140 -22.36 -7.76 -8.73
C ALA A 140 -21.22 -8.78 -9.00
N THR A 141 -21.54 -9.95 -9.58
CA THR A 141 -20.54 -10.97 -9.92
C THR A 141 -19.73 -10.54 -11.15
N GLU A 142 -18.41 -10.52 -11.01
CA GLU A 142 -17.51 -10.35 -12.14
C GLU A 142 -17.33 -11.68 -12.88
N VAL A 143 -17.64 -11.71 -14.18
CA VAL A 143 -17.53 -12.92 -15.01
C VAL A 143 -16.31 -12.83 -15.92
N TYR A 144 -15.42 -13.81 -15.78
CA TYR A 144 -14.21 -13.98 -16.56
C TYR A 144 -14.35 -15.21 -17.46
N VAL A 145 -14.44 -15.01 -18.77
CA VAL A 145 -14.48 -16.09 -19.77
C VAL A 145 -13.08 -16.33 -20.29
N GLN A 146 -12.60 -17.55 -20.16
CA GLN A 146 -11.25 -17.94 -20.53
C GLN A 146 -11.24 -18.58 -21.91
N SER A 147 -10.17 -18.35 -22.67
CA SER A 147 -9.96 -19.05 -23.93
C SER A 147 -9.82 -20.57 -23.70
N ILE A 148 -10.38 -21.36 -24.60
CA ILE A 148 -10.24 -22.82 -24.59
C ILE A 148 -8.76 -23.14 -24.83
N LEU A 149 -8.19 -24.01 -24.00
CA LEU A 149 -6.78 -24.42 -24.09
C LEU A 149 -6.47 -25.11 -25.42
N PRO A 150 -5.22 -25.02 -25.92
CA PRO A 150 -4.78 -25.82 -27.05
C PRO A 150 -4.81 -27.31 -26.69
N VAL A 151 -4.72 -28.15 -27.72
CA VAL A 151 -4.66 -29.61 -27.61
C VAL A 151 -3.45 -30.15 -28.38
N ASN A 152 -3.01 -31.36 -28.05
CA ASN A 152 -1.85 -31.97 -28.71
C ASN A 152 -2.12 -33.42 -29.11
N LYS A 153 -2.18 -33.67 -30.42
CA LYS A 153 -2.45 -35.00 -30.99
C LYS A 153 -1.29 -36.00 -30.87
N ILE A 154 -0.07 -35.56 -30.54
CA ILE A 154 1.12 -36.44 -30.53
C ILE A 154 1.00 -37.62 -29.55
N TYR A 155 0.16 -37.46 -28.51
CA TYR A 155 -0.06 -38.48 -27.50
C TYR A 155 -1.02 -39.61 -27.93
N ASN A 156 -1.69 -39.47 -29.08
CA ASN A 156 -2.67 -40.44 -29.60
C ASN A 156 -3.77 -40.81 -28.58
N LYS A 157 -4.12 -39.88 -27.68
CA LYS A 157 -5.24 -39.99 -26.73
C LYS A 157 -6.28 -38.91 -27.05
N PHE A 158 -7.53 -39.18 -26.67
CA PHE A 158 -8.66 -38.25 -26.86
C PHE A 158 -8.76 -37.70 -28.30
N GLY A 159 -8.67 -38.56 -29.32
CA GLY A 159 -8.58 -38.14 -30.73
C GLY A 159 -9.74 -37.25 -31.20
N THR A 160 -10.93 -37.42 -30.63
CA THR A 160 -12.10 -36.56 -30.90
C THR A 160 -11.94 -35.15 -30.35
N HIS A 161 -11.09 -34.94 -29.35
CA HIS A 161 -10.70 -33.64 -28.79
C HIS A 161 -9.46 -33.09 -29.47
N THR A 162 -8.39 -33.88 -29.57
CA THR A 162 -7.06 -33.43 -30.00
C THR A 162 -6.95 -33.10 -31.48
N GLY A 163 -7.98 -33.43 -32.27
CA GLY A 163 -8.14 -32.99 -33.67
C GLY A 163 -8.88 -31.65 -33.87
N LYS A 164 -9.18 -30.89 -32.81
CA LYS A 164 -10.10 -29.72 -32.87
C LYS A 164 -9.41 -28.35 -32.82
N SER A 165 -8.11 -28.24 -33.07
CA SER A 165 -7.35 -26.98 -32.92
C SER A 165 -7.93 -25.80 -33.74
N ALA A 166 -8.40 -26.06 -34.97
CA ALA A 166 -9.00 -25.00 -35.81
C ALA A 166 -10.31 -24.46 -35.21
N GLN A 167 -11.18 -25.35 -34.74
CA GLN A 167 -12.43 -24.98 -34.09
C GLN A 167 -12.20 -24.26 -32.75
N ILE A 168 -11.16 -24.66 -31.99
CA ILE A 168 -10.75 -23.97 -30.76
C ILE A 168 -10.33 -22.53 -31.07
N ALA A 169 -9.49 -22.32 -32.09
CA ALA A 169 -9.09 -20.98 -32.51
C ALA A 169 -10.27 -20.12 -32.96
N GLU A 170 -11.24 -20.70 -33.68
CA GLU A 170 -12.47 -20.02 -34.09
C GLU A 170 -13.31 -19.57 -32.89
N ILE A 171 -13.55 -20.46 -31.91
CA ILE A 171 -14.30 -20.14 -30.69
C ILE A 171 -13.59 -19.02 -29.91
N ASN A 172 -12.29 -19.16 -29.69
CA ASN A 172 -11.51 -18.19 -28.92
C ASN A 172 -11.58 -16.78 -29.53
N SER A 173 -11.44 -16.70 -30.86
CA SER A 173 -11.61 -15.43 -31.58
C SER A 173 -13.02 -14.85 -31.39
N LYS A 174 -14.08 -15.66 -31.52
CA LYS A 174 -15.46 -15.20 -31.34
C LYS A 174 -15.73 -14.74 -29.90
N LEU A 175 -15.26 -15.47 -28.89
CA LEU A 175 -15.40 -15.08 -27.49
C LEU A 175 -14.70 -13.75 -27.19
N GLN A 176 -13.51 -13.53 -27.75
CA GLN A 176 -12.83 -12.25 -27.59
C GLN A 176 -13.66 -11.08 -28.14
N HIS A 177 -14.23 -11.24 -29.34
CA HIS A 177 -15.00 -10.18 -30.00
C HIS A 177 -16.34 -9.88 -29.28
N MET A 178 -16.91 -10.84 -28.56
CA MET A 178 -18.25 -10.72 -27.96
C MET A 178 -18.23 -10.36 -26.46
N ALA A 179 -17.05 -10.18 -25.86
CA ALA A 179 -16.89 -9.92 -24.44
C ALA A 179 -17.64 -8.66 -23.96
N VAL A 180 -17.44 -7.53 -24.65
CA VAL A 180 -18.03 -6.24 -24.26
C VAL A 180 -19.56 -6.26 -24.39
N SER A 181 -20.09 -6.80 -25.49
CA SER A 181 -21.53 -6.82 -25.75
C SER A 181 -22.31 -7.74 -24.81
N HIS A 182 -21.64 -8.63 -24.09
CA HIS A 182 -22.26 -9.64 -23.22
C HIS A 182 -21.72 -9.61 -21.79
N HIS A 183 -21.13 -8.49 -21.38
CA HIS A 183 -20.81 -8.16 -19.99
C HIS A 183 -19.88 -9.15 -19.28
N TYR A 184 -18.84 -9.62 -19.97
CA TYR A 184 -17.76 -10.41 -19.36
C TYR A 184 -16.38 -9.91 -19.77
N VAL A 185 -15.37 -10.28 -18.98
CA VAL A 185 -13.96 -10.05 -19.31
C VAL A 185 -13.41 -11.31 -19.99
N TYR A 186 -12.88 -11.19 -21.20
CA TYR A 186 -12.21 -12.28 -21.88
C TYR A 186 -10.73 -12.36 -21.47
N ILE A 187 -10.28 -13.53 -21.03
CA ILE A 187 -8.88 -13.80 -20.69
C ILE A 187 -8.31 -14.79 -21.70
N ASN A 188 -7.35 -14.34 -22.50
CA ASN A 188 -6.62 -15.26 -23.38
C ASN A 188 -5.49 -15.96 -22.62
N ILE A 189 -5.73 -17.21 -22.24
CA ILE A 189 -4.70 -18.10 -21.67
C ILE A 189 -4.08 -19.04 -22.70
N HIS A 190 -4.82 -19.39 -23.76
CA HIS A 190 -4.45 -20.32 -24.84
C HIS A 190 -3.01 -20.13 -25.33
N ASP A 191 -2.62 -18.90 -25.66
CA ASP A 191 -1.31 -18.59 -26.24
C ASP A 191 -0.15 -19.02 -25.33
N ALA A 192 -0.30 -18.85 -24.00
CA ALA A 192 0.72 -19.24 -23.04
C ALA A 192 0.91 -20.76 -22.92
N PHE A 193 -0.12 -21.53 -23.30
CA PHE A 193 -0.10 -22.99 -23.32
C PHE A 193 0.34 -23.58 -24.66
N CYS A 194 0.47 -22.77 -25.70
CA CYS A 194 0.94 -23.19 -27.02
C CYS A 194 2.46 -23.36 -27.06
N GLY A 195 2.91 -24.41 -27.75
CA GLY A 195 4.27 -24.52 -28.24
C GLY A 195 4.49 -23.68 -29.50
N ALA A 196 5.71 -23.69 -30.03
CA ALA A 196 6.01 -23.05 -31.32
C ALA A 196 5.22 -23.63 -32.51
N ASP A 197 4.69 -24.85 -32.34
CA ASP A 197 3.83 -25.56 -33.29
C ASP A 197 2.33 -25.24 -33.12
N GLY A 198 1.96 -24.39 -32.16
CA GLY A 198 0.57 -24.05 -31.83
C GLY A 198 -0.20 -25.17 -31.13
N LEU A 199 0.47 -26.25 -30.71
CA LEU A 199 -0.14 -27.35 -29.97
C LEU A 199 0.08 -27.15 -28.46
N LEU A 200 -0.70 -27.87 -27.64
CA LEU A 200 -0.49 -27.88 -26.19
C LEU A 200 0.94 -28.35 -25.86
N ARG A 201 1.67 -27.52 -25.12
CA ARG A 201 3.06 -27.78 -24.73
C ARG A 201 3.23 -29.13 -24.04
N ALA A 202 4.19 -29.91 -24.51
CA ALA A 202 4.46 -31.25 -24.00
C ALA A 202 4.92 -31.26 -22.53
N ASP A 203 5.55 -30.18 -22.05
CA ASP A 203 5.95 -30.10 -20.65
C ASP A 203 4.77 -29.84 -19.69
N LEU A 204 3.60 -29.47 -20.20
CA LEU A 204 2.41 -29.13 -19.41
C LEU A 204 1.32 -30.21 -19.42
N THR A 205 1.44 -31.25 -20.25
CA THR A 205 0.45 -32.33 -20.41
C THR A 205 1.12 -33.71 -20.42
N ASN A 206 0.34 -34.77 -20.21
CA ASN A 206 0.74 -36.17 -20.35
C ASN A 206 -0.17 -36.97 -21.31
N ASP A 207 -1.22 -36.34 -21.85
CA ASP A 207 -2.20 -36.98 -22.73
C ASP A 207 -2.68 -36.09 -23.88
N GLY A 208 -2.21 -34.84 -23.97
CA GLY A 208 -2.56 -33.91 -25.02
C GLY A 208 -3.86 -33.11 -24.79
N LEU A 209 -4.52 -33.28 -23.66
CA LEU A 209 -5.76 -32.59 -23.30
C LEU A 209 -5.74 -32.03 -21.87
N HIS A 210 -5.33 -32.83 -20.88
CA HIS A 210 -5.33 -32.47 -19.47
C HIS A 210 -3.96 -31.92 -19.04
N LEU A 211 -3.97 -31.11 -17.98
CA LEU A 211 -2.78 -30.45 -17.46
C LEU A 211 -2.11 -31.30 -16.36
N LYS A 212 -0.78 -31.25 -16.32
CA LYS A 212 0.02 -31.65 -15.16
C LYS A 212 0.08 -30.50 -14.15
N GLY A 213 0.70 -30.73 -12.99
CA GLY A 213 0.90 -29.71 -11.96
C GLY A 213 1.57 -28.44 -12.49
N GLU A 214 2.56 -28.55 -13.37
CA GLU A 214 3.22 -27.41 -14.01
C GLU A 214 2.27 -26.58 -14.88
N GLY A 215 1.31 -27.23 -15.55
CA GLY A 215 0.27 -26.56 -16.32
C GLY A 215 -0.68 -25.77 -15.43
N TYR A 216 -1.05 -26.32 -14.28
CA TYR A 216 -1.88 -25.62 -13.29
C TYR A 216 -1.16 -24.45 -12.63
N LEU A 217 0.17 -24.54 -12.39
CA LEU A 217 0.97 -23.41 -11.90
C LEU A 217 1.01 -22.26 -12.92
N LEU A 218 1.17 -22.57 -14.21
CA LEU A 218 1.07 -21.55 -15.27
C LEU A 218 -0.34 -20.94 -15.31
N TRP A 219 -1.39 -21.77 -15.18
CA TRP A 219 -2.76 -21.29 -15.16
C TRP A 219 -3.00 -20.33 -13.99
N LYS A 220 -2.55 -20.70 -12.78
CA LYS A 220 -2.57 -19.83 -11.59
C LYS A 220 -1.91 -18.49 -11.89
N HIS A 221 -0.71 -18.50 -12.46
CA HIS A 221 0.06 -17.28 -12.74
C HIS A 221 -0.69 -16.29 -13.65
N LEU A 222 -1.34 -16.81 -14.71
CA LEU A 222 -2.11 -16.02 -15.67
C LEU A 222 -3.39 -15.43 -15.05
N LEU A 223 -4.01 -16.15 -14.11
CA LEU A 223 -5.24 -15.72 -13.46
C LEU A 223 -5.03 -14.91 -12.18
N TYR A 224 -3.83 -14.97 -11.59
CA TYR A 224 -3.49 -14.30 -10.34
C TYR A 224 -3.93 -12.83 -10.25
N PRO A 225 -3.68 -11.96 -11.27
CA PRO A 225 -4.11 -10.57 -11.18
C PRO A 225 -5.63 -10.42 -11.18
N TYR A 226 -6.36 -11.29 -11.88
CA TYR A 226 -7.82 -11.25 -11.92
C TYR A 226 -8.45 -11.82 -10.64
N VAL A 227 -7.85 -12.85 -10.04
CA VAL A 227 -8.33 -13.43 -8.79
C VAL A 227 -8.24 -12.40 -7.65
N PHE A 228 -7.13 -11.69 -7.56
CA PHE A 228 -6.84 -10.78 -6.44
C PHE A 228 -6.99 -9.28 -6.76
N ASN A 229 -7.41 -8.91 -7.98
CA ASN A 229 -7.54 -7.51 -8.45
C ASN A 229 -6.21 -6.74 -8.51
N PHE A 230 -5.10 -7.42 -8.78
CA PHE A 230 -3.80 -6.78 -9.00
C PHE A 230 -3.66 -6.23 -10.41
N GLN A 231 -2.67 -5.36 -10.61
CA GLN A 231 -2.23 -4.98 -11.94
C GLN A 231 -1.78 -6.20 -12.76
N PRO A 232 -1.94 -6.19 -14.10
CA PRO A 232 -1.57 -7.32 -14.96
C PRO A 232 -0.11 -7.75 -14.79
N LYS A 233 0.80 -6.78 -14.65
CA LYS A 233 2.21 -6.99 -14.30
C LYS A 233 2.45 -6.70 -12.81
N PRO A 234 3.42 -7.37 -12.17
CA PRO A 234 3.77 -7.08 -10.77
C PRO A 234 4.05 -5.60 -10.55
N ALA A 235 3.45 -5.02 -9.50
CA ALA A 235 3.73 -3.66 -9.09
C ALA A 235 5.13 -3.57 -8.49
N LEU A 236 5.94 -2.62 -8.96
CA LEU A 236 7.27 -2.35 -8.39
C LEU A 236 7.30 -1.01 -7.66
N LEU A 237 7.82 -1.01 -6.44
CA LEU A 237 7.98 0.18 -5.63
C LEU A 237 9.28 0.09 -4.83
N PRO A 238 10.22 1.04 -4.94
CA PRO A 238 10.22 2.13 -5.90
C PRO A 238 10.19 1.66 -7.36
N LEU A 239 9.59 2.45 -8.25
CA LEU A 239 9.64 2.18 -9.68
C LEU A 239 11.10 2.27 -10.16
N PRO A 240 11.59 1.30 -10.96
CA PRO A 240 12.96 1.36 -11.46
C PRO A 240 13.24 2.56 -12.38
N GLN A 241 14.51 2.91 -12.53
CA GLN A 241 14.94 3.92 -13.50
C GLN A 241 14.71 3.48 -14.95
N SER A 242 14.93 2.20 -15.25
CA SER A 242 14.56 1.59 -16.52
C SER A 242 14.00 0.19 -16.30
N LEU A 243 12.83 -0.07 -16.88
CA LEU A 243 12.17 -1.38 -16.90
C LEU A 243 11.67 -1.65 -18.32
N LYS A 244 12.07 -2.80 -18.87
CA LYS A 244 11.55 -3.32 -20.14
C LYS A 244 11.00 -4.71 -19.91
N TRP A 245 9.69 -4.88 -20.10
CA TRP A 245 9.08 -6.19 -20.15
C TRP A 245 9.47 -6.90 -21.45
N MET A 246 9.83 -8.17 -21.33
CA MET A 246 10.24 -9.02 -22.45
C MET A 246 9.27 -10.20 -22.57
N PRO A 247 9.15 -10.84 -23.75
CA PRO A 247 8.42 -12.09 -23.88
C PRO A 247 9.08 -13.21 -23.07
N GLY A 248 8.27 -14.15 -22.57
CA GLY A 248 8.72 -15.34 -21.86
C GLY A 248 8.50 -15.29 -20.35
N LEU A 249 8.56 -16.46 -19.71
CA LEU A 249 8.34 -16.65 -18.28
C LEU A 249 9.45 -17.52 -17.68
N PHE A 250 10.05 -17.07 -16.58
CA PHE A 250 10.92 -17.91 -15.76
C PHE A 250 10.06 -18.76 -14.83
N SER A 251 10.17 -20.09 -14.95
CA SER A 251 9.43 -21.04 -14.10
C SER A 251 10.09 -21.16 -12.72
N PHE A 252 9.65 -20.35 -11.76
CA PHE A 252 10.26 -20.27 -10.43
C PHE A 252 10.25 -21.62 -9.69
N TYR A 253 9.15 -22.38 -9.80
CA TYR A 253 9.02 -23.71 -9.19
C TYR A 253 10.05 -24.75 -9.71
N LYS A 254 10.72 -24.49 -10.84
CA LYS A 254 11.82 -25.34 -11.37
C LYS A 254 13.20 -24.87 -10.90
N CYS A 255 13.30 -23.70 -10.27
CA CYS A 255 14.55 -23.14 -9.80
C CYS A 255 15.02 -23.86 -8.54
N SER A 256 16.25 -24.39 -8.57
CA SER A 256 16.86 -25.13 -7.46
C SER A 256 18.31 -24.74 -7.22
N THR A 257 18.76 -23.61 -7.78
CA THR A 257 20.17 -23.21 -7.72
C THR A 257 20.32 -21.69 -7.62
N ILE A 258 21.10 -21.24 -6.65
CA ILE A 258 21.63 -19.87 -6.56
C ILE A 258 23.14 -19.95 -6.79
N ILE A 259 23.64 -19.27 -7.82
CA ILE A 259 25.07 -19.13 -8.09
C ILE A 259 25.47 -17.72 -7.69
N ALA A 260 26.46 -17.58 -6.82
CA ALA A 260 26.91 -16.27 -6.34
C ALA A 260 28.43 -16.13 -6.43
N ASP A 261 28.91 -14.97 -6.88
CA ASP A 261 30.33 -14.65 -6.87
C ASP A 261 30.90 -14.60 -5.44
N LYS A 262 32.23 -14.73 -5.33
CA LYS A 262 32.94 -14.58 -4.05
C LYS A 262 32.64 -13.21 -3.45
N GLY A 263 32.28 -13.18 -2.16
CA GLY A 263 31.93 -11.95 -1.43
C GLY A 263 30.43 -11.70 -1.26
N LEU A 264 29.56 -12.49 -1.90
CA LEU A 264 28.10 -12.38 -1.82
C LEU A 264 27.44 -13.43 -0.90
N VAL A 265 28.15 -13.90 0.12
CA VAL A 265 27.68 -14.99 1.01
C VAL A 265 26.43 -14.54 1.78
N ASN A 266 26.42 -13.30 2.26
CA ASN A 266 25.28 -12.70 2.96
C ASN A 266 24.06 -12.62 2.04
N GLU A 267 24.21 -12.01 0.86
CA GLU A 267 23.13 -11.77 -0.10
C GLU A 267 22.56 -13.09 -0.61
N ALA A 268 23.41 -14.08 -0.90
CA ALA A 268 22.97 -15.41 -1.28
C ALA A 268 22.20 -16.12 -0.14
N GLY A 269 22.63 -15.95 1.12
CA GLY A 269 21.92 -16.48 2.28
C GLY A 269 20.55 -15.84 2.50
N ILE A 270 20.46 -14.52 2.36
CA ILE A 270 19.20 -13.78 2.45
C ILE A 270 18.25 -14.21 1.33
N LEU A 271 18.73 -14.26 0.08
CA LEU A 271 17.92 -14.74 -1.03
C LEU A 271 17.43 -16.16 -0.77
N GLU A 272 18.30 -17.06 -0.33
CA GLU A 272 17.91 -18.44 0.01
C GLU A 272 16.78 -18.50 1.05
N GLN A 273 16.87 -17.70 2.13
CA GLN A 273 15.83 -17.62 3.15
C GLN A 273 14.51 -17.09 2.57
N LEU A 274 14.56 -16.03 1.76
CA LEU A 274 13.39 -15.45 1.11
C LEU A 274 12.72 -16.43 0.14
N LEU A 275 13.50 -17.18 -0.64
CA LEU A 275 12.97 -18.19 -1.55
C LEU A 275 12.35 -19.37 -0.79
N LYS A 276 12.97 -19.83 0.30
CA LYS A 276 12.41 -20.88 1.18
C LYS A 276 11.09 -20.45 1.81
N ALA A 277 11.01 -19.22 2.32
CA ALA A 277 9.78 -18.64 2.83
C ALA A 277 8.65 -18.58 1.77
N ASN A 278 9.03 -18.56 0.49
CA ASN A 278 8.11 -18.58 -0.66
C ASN A 278 7.95 -19.97 -1.31
N GLY A 279 8.32 -21.04 -0.59
CA GLY A 279 8.02 -22.43 -0.98
C GLY A 279 9.12 -23.16 -1.76
N ALA A 280 10.32 -22.59 -1.92
CA ALA A 280 11.44 -23.30 -2.53
C ALA A 280 12.00 -24.41 -1.60
N GLN A 281 12.02 -25.67 -2.06
CA GLN A 281 12.36 -26.82 -1.21
C GLN A 281 13.87 -27.06 -1.03
N SER A 282 14.70 -26.78 -2.04
CA SER A 282 16.16 -26.94 -1.94
C SER A 282 16.88 -26.05 -2.95
N ILE A 283 17.96 -25.41 -2.49
CA ILE A 283 18.78 -24.51 -3.30
C ILE A 283 20.24 -24.98 -3.20
N SER A 284 20.78 -25.52 -4.28
CA SER A 284 22.22 -25.81 -4.42
C SER A 284 22.99 -24.52 -4.77
N ARG A 285 24.27 -24.48 -4.39
CA ARG A 285 25.19 -23.37 -4.71
C ARG A 285 26.29 -23.75 -5.72
N ASP A 286 26.25 -24.97 -6.26
CA ASP A 286 27.41 -25.55 -6.97
C ASP A 286 27.37 -25.34 -8.49
N SER A 287 26.32 -25.83 -9.16
CA SER A 287 26.11 -25.59 -10.60
C SER A 287 24.66 -25.89 -11.01
N ALA A 288 24.17 -25.19 -12.04
CA ALA A 288 22.78 -25.31 -12.47
C ALA A 288 22.43 -26.62 -13.19
N GLY A 289 23.42 -27.39 -13.69
CA GLY A 289 23.19 -28.66 -14.38
C GLY A 289 22.18 -28.59 -15.54
N GLY A 290 22.02 -27.43 -16.19
CA GLY A 290 21.04 -27.17 -17.25
C GLY A 290 19.62 -26.79 -16.78
N LYS A 291 19.35 -26.75 -15.47
CA LYS A 291 18.08 -26.30 -14.88
C LYS A 291 18.02 -24.76 -14.77
N PRO A 292 16.82 -24.17 -14.60
CA PRO A 292 16.69 -22.75 -14.31
C PRO A 292 17.43 -22.36 -13.02
N TYR A 293 18.12 -21.22 -13.04
CA TYR A 293 18.96 -20.77 -11.91
C TYR A 293 18.85 -19.27 -11.69
N ILE A 294 19.23 -18.85 -10.48
CA ILE A 294 19.44 -17.44 -10.14
C ILE A 294 20.95 -17.20 -9.99
N ARG A 295 21.46 -16.13 -10.59
CA ARG A 295 22.88 -15.75 -10.53
C ARG A 295 23.07 -14.36 -9.95
N LEU A 296 23.97 -14.24 -8.97
CA LEU A 296 24.41 -12.99 -8.37
C LEU A 296 25.86 -12.72 -8.78
N THR A 297 26.11 -11.62 -9.49
CA THR A 297 27.41 -11.32 -10.12
C THR A 297 27.91 -9.93 -9.71
N LEU A 298 29.17 -9.83 -9.27
CA LEU A 298 29.84 -8.55 -9.06
C LEU A 298 30.50 -8.09 -10.37
N ALA A 299 29.90 -7.12 -11.04
CA ALA A 299 30.45 -6.52 -12.25
C ALA A 299 29.94 -5.09 -12.47
N LYS A 300 30.61 -4.36 -13.36
CA LYS A 300 30.34 -2.93 -13.57
C LYS A 300 28.92 -2.69 -14.11
N VAL A 301 28.10 -1.97 -13.35
CA VAL A 301 26.82 -1.39 -13.80
C VAL A 301 26.98 0.12 -13.87
N LYS A 302 26.65 0.72 -15.02
CA LYS A 302 26.74 2.17 -15.18
C LYS A 302 25.50 2.82 -14.54
N ALA A 303 25.74 3.78 -13.65
CA ALA A 303 24.69 4.62 -13.07
C ALA A 303 25.20 6.07 -12.98
N PRO A 304 24.37 7.09 -13.29
CA PRO A 304 24.75 8.49 -13.16
C PRO A 304 24.88 8.97 -11.70
N GLN A 305 24.19 8.32 -10.76
CA GLN A 305 24.26 8.58 -9.32
C GLN A 305 24.42 7.26 -8.58
N HIS A 306 25.08 7.32 -7.42
CA HIS A 306 25.17 6.23 -6.44
C HIS A 306 25.46 4.83 -7.07
N PRO A 307 26.52 4.71 -7.88
CA PRO A 307 26.84 3.45 -8.57
C PRO A 307 27.04 2.28 -7.60
N GLU A 308 27.43 2.53 -6.36
CA GLU A 308 27.55 1.53 -5.30
C GLU A 308 26.24 0.78 -5.02
N GLU A 309 25.09 1.41 -5.21
CA GLU A 309 23.75 0.83 -4.98
C GLU A 309 23.08 0.33 -6.27
N ALA A 310 23.71 0.57 -7.43
CA ALA A 310 23.14 0.28 -8.73
C ALA A 310 23.18 -1.21 -9.08
N TYR A 311 22.16 -1.68 -9.81
CA TYR A 311 22.08 -3.06 -10.28
C TYR A 311 21.44 -3.17 -11.67
N HIS A 312 21.76 -4.26 -12.35
CA HIS A 312 21.09 -4.75 -13.54
C HIS A 312 20.46 -6.09 -13.22
N LEU A 313 19.15 -6.21 -13.43
CA LEU A 313 18.40 -7.44 -13.26
C LEU A 313 17.83 -7.87 -14.61
N ARG A 314 18.13 -9.11 -14.99
CA ARG A 314 17.62 -9.73 -16.22
C ARG A 314 16.93 -11.04 -15.92
N ILE A 315 15.68 -11.16 -16.33
CA ILE A 315 14.89 -12.38 -16.25
C ILE A 315 14.65 -12.89 -17.66
N THR A 316 14.97 -14.17 -17.87
CA THR A 316 14.67 -14.93 -19.09
C THR A 316 14.00 -16.24 -18.70
N GLU A 317 13.54 -17.03 -19.66
CA GLU A 317 12.98 -18.37 -19.38
C GLU A 317 13.98 -19.33 -18.70
N ARG A 318 15.29 -19.05 -18.80
CA ARG A 318 16.35 -19.95 -18.30
C ARG A 318 17.02 -19.46 -17.04
N TYR A 319 17.11 -18.16 -16.83
CA TYR A 319 17.83 -17.62 -15.68
C TYR A 319 17.28 -16.28 -15.22
N VAL A 320 17.47 -16.02 -13.94
CA VAL A 320 17.44 -14.69 -13.34
C VAL A 320 18.88 -14.30 -13.04
N GLN A 321 19.34 -13.15 -13.50
CA GLN A 321 20.68 -12.66 -13.19
C GLN A 321 20.58 -11.26 -12.60
N ILE A 322 21.22 -11.06 -11.45
CA ILE A 322 21.41 -9.77 -10.79
C ILE A 322 22.91 -9.47 -10.84
N THR A 323 23.25 -8.34 -11.48
CA THR A 323 24.62 -7.85 -11.62
C THR A 323 24.72 -6.51 -10.92
N ALA A 324 25.75 -6.28 -10.10
CA ALA A 324 25.93 -4.99 -9.43
C ALA A 324 27.41 -4.67 -9.15
N ASN A 325 27.69 -3.39 -8.88
CA ASN A 325 29.04 -2.93 -8.53
C ASN A 325 29.48 -3.37 -7.14
N THR A 326 28.53 -3.55 -6.21
CA THR A 326 28.77 -3.96 -4.82
C THR A 326 27.69 -4.93 -4.34
N SER A 327 27.89 -5.52 -3.15
CA SER A 327 26.88 -6.33 -2.48
C SER A 327 25.58 -5.55 -2.17
N HIS A 328 25.65 -4.23 -1.93
CA HIS A 328 24.46 -3.41 -1.71
C HIS A 328 23.58 -3.35 -2.97
N GLY A 329 24.18 -3.15 -4.14
CA GLY A 329 23.42 -3.22 -5.40
C GLY A 329 22.80 -4.61 -5.64
N ILE A 330 23.51 -5.70 -5.31
CA ILE A 330 22.93 -7.06 -5.36
C ILE A 330 21.72 -7.16 -4.44
N PHE A 331 21.83 -6.67 -3.21
CA PHE A 331 20.74 -6.67 -2.24
C PHE A 331 19.52 -5.89 -2.78
N ASN A 332 19.72 -4.71 -3.35
CA ASN A 332 18.65 -3.92 -3.98
C ASN A 332 17.97 -4.68 -5.13
N GLY A 333 18.75 -5.40 -5.95
CA GLY A 333 18.21 -6.26 -7.00
C GLY A 333 17.40 -7.44 -6.46
N ILE A 334 17.81 -8.02 -5.31
CA ILE A 334 17.03 -9.07 -4.62
C ILE A 334 15.67 -8.52 -4.18
N GLN A 335 15.60 -7.30 -3.64
CA GLN A 335 14.32 -6.70 -3.23
C GLN A 335 13.36 -6.54 -4.42
N THR A 336 13.88 -6.10 -5.57
CA THR A 336 13.09 -6.03 -6.81
C THR A 336 12.64 -7.41 -7.28
N LEU A 337 13.51 -8.42 -7.22
CA LEU A 337 13.14 -9.81 -7.55
C LEU A 337 11.99 -10.32 -6.69
N MET A 338 12.00 -10.02 -5.38
CA MET A 338 10.93 -10.44 -4.48
C MET A 338 9.58 -9.81 -4.82
N GLN A 339 9.55 -8.56 -5.28
CA GLN A 339 8.31 -7.92 -5.75
C GLN A 339 7.83 -8.50 -7.09
N LEU A 340 8.75 -8.95 -7.96
CA LEU A 340 8.40 -9.64 -9.20
C LEU A 340 7.80 -11.04 -8.93
N LEU A 341 8.23 -11.72 -7.86
CA LEU A 341 7.78 -13.06 -7.47
C LEU A 341 6.40 -13.03 -6.80
N ARG A 342 5.36 -12.59 -7.54
CA ARG A 342 4.09 -12.24 -6.91
C ARG A 342 3.23 -13.42 -6.41
N ASP A 343 3.33 -14.57 -7.08
CA ASP A 343 2.44 -15.72 -6.91
C ASP A 343 3.18 -17.04 -6.61
N ASN A 344 4.49 -16.93 -6.43
CA ASN A 344 5.43 -18.02 -6.20
C ASN A 344 5.42 -19.11 -7.30
N ALA A 345 4.87 -18.83 -8.48
CA ALA A 345 4.81 -19.75 -9.61
C ALA A 345 5.80 -19.36 -10.72
N ALA A 346 5.74 -18.14 -11.21
CA ALA A 346 6.57 -17.70 -12.33
C ALA A 346 6.90 -16.21 -12.27
N LEU A 347 7.96 -15.82 -13.00
CA LEU A 347 8.37 -14.43 -13.17
C LEU A 347 8.25 -14.04 -14.64
N ASP A 348 7.67 -12.88 -14.89
CA ASP A 348 7.69 -12.23 -16.20
C ASP A 348 9.14 -11.90 -16.62
N ALA A 349 9.50 -12.26 -17.86
CA ALA A 349 10.79 -11.87 -18.40
C ALA A 349 10.90 -10.35 -18.49
N CYS A 350 12.04 -9.82 -18.07
CA CYS A 350 12.28 -8.38 -18.05
C CYS A 350 13.78 -8.06 -18.04
N ASP A 351 14.09 -6.82 -18.39
CA ASP A 351 15.41 -6.20 -18.28
C ASP A 351 15.27 -4.89 -17.51
N ILE A 352 15.94 -4.81 -16.35
CA ILE A 352 15.87 -3.69 -15.41
C ILE A 352 17.29 -3.16 -15.18
N THR A 353 17.49 -1.86 -15.37
CA THR A 353 18.69 -1.14 -14.90
C THR A 353 18.25 -0.07 -13.92
N ASP A 354 18.83 -0.07 -12.73
CA ASP A 354 18.27 0.72 -11.63
C ASP A 354 19.33 1.24 -10.65
N TRP A 355 19.06 2.40 -10.07
CA TRP A 355 19.92 3.12 -9.11
C TRP A 355 19.11 4.20 -8.38
N PRO A 356 19.48 4.57 -7.13
CA PRO A 356 18.79 5.60 -6.38
C PRO A 356 19.22 7.02 -6.81
N ALA A 357 18.30 7.98 -6.67
CA ALA A 357 18.57 9.40 -6.88
C ALA A 357 19.26 10.08 -5.69
N PHE A 358 19.12 9.55 -4.47
CA PHE A 358 19.65 10.12 -3.23
C PHE A 358 20.40 9.07 -2.41
N ALA A 359 21.53 9.46 -1.81
CA ALA A 359 22.34 8.60 -0.93
C ALA A 359 21.71 8.41 0.47
N TRP A 360 20.90 9.36 0.93
CA TRP A 360 20.25 9.30 2.25
C TRP A 360 18.75 9.11 2.09
N ARG A 361 18.26 7.91 2.42
CA ARG A 361 16.83 7.56 2.39
C ARG A 361 16.45 7.01 3.75
N GLY A 362 16.25 7.95 4.69
CA GLY A 362 16.15 7.67 6.10
C GLY A 362 14.73 7.46 6.62
N TYR A 363 14.64 6.67 7.69
CA TYR A 363 13.48 6.57 8.55
C TYR A 363 13.92 6.66 10.01
N MET A 364 13.35 7.62 10.72
CA MET A 364 13.63 7.83 12.14
C MET A 364 12.51 7.27 13.02
N VAL A 365 12.91 6.54 14.06
CA VAL A 365 12.00 6.04 15.11
C VAL A 365 12.37 6.63 16.45
N ASP A 366 11.39 7.24 17.10
CA ASP A 366 11.46 7.66 18.48
C ASP A 366 11.04 6.53 19.43
N ALA A 367 12.01 6.05 20.20
CA ALA A 367 11.81 5.12 21.31
C ALA A 367 12.01 5.76 22.68
N GLY A 368 12.42 7.03 22.71
CA GLY A 368 12.62 7.81 23.92
C GLY A 368 11.29 8.10 24.62
N ARG A 369 10.30 8.63 23.89
CA ARG A 369 8.96 8.90 24.45
C ARG A 369 8.15 7.63 24.68
N ASN A 370 8.06 6.73 23.68
CA ASN A 370 7.34 5.45 23.79
C ASN A 370 8.27 4.27 23.45
N TYR A 371 8.46 3.34 24.39
CA TYR A 371 9.30 2.17 24.13
C TYR A 371 8.71 1.27 23.04
N GLN A 372 9.59 0.75 22.17
CA GLN A 372 9.25 -0.26 21.17
C GLN A 372 10.18 -1.47 21.32
N SER A 373 9.65 -2.68 21.22
CA SER A 373 10.46 -3.90 21.33
C SER A 373 11.41 -4.07 20.16
N VAL A 374 12.50 -4.83 20.36
CA VAL A 374 13.48 -5.13 19.29
C VAL A 374 12.80 -5.81 18.10
N GLU A 375 11.79 -6.66 18.34
CA GLU A 375 11.01 -7.32 17.29
C GLU A 375 10.22 -6.30 16.46
N LEU A 376 9.57 -5.34 17.10
CA LEU A 376 8.81 -4.29 16.40
C LEU A 376 9.74 -3.37 15.59
N LEU A 377 10.93 -3.06 16.12
CA LEU A 377 11.95 -2.31 15.40
C LEU A 377 12.47 -3.11 14.19
N LYS A 378 12.79 -4.40 14.36
CA LYS A 378 13.23 -5.29 13.26
C LYS A 378 12.15 -5.44 12.18
N GLN A 379 10.86 -5.46 12.55
CA GLN A 379 9.75 -5.45 11.59
C GLN A 379 9.78 -4.19 10.71
N GLN A 380 9.94 -3.01 11.32
CA GLN A 380 10.04 -1.75 10.59
C GLN A 380 11.28 -1.72 9.67
N ILE A 381 12.44 -2.15 10.17
CA ILE A 381 13.69 -2.23 9.40
C ILE A 381 13.56 -3.23 8.24
N ALA A 382 12.80 -4.33 8.40
CA ALA A 382 12.53 -5.27 7.31
C ALA A 382 11.69 -4.62 6.19
N ILE A 383 10.70 -3.78 6.54
CA ILE A 383 9.94 -3.00 5.55
C ILE A 383 10.86 -1.97 4.86
N MET A 384 11.70 -1.25 5.62
CA MET A 384 12.68 -0.32 5.04
C MET A 384 13.54 -1.00 3.98
N ALA A 385 14.07 -2.19 4.31
CA ALA A 385 14.90 -2.97 3.42
C ALA A 385 14.15 -3.36 2.13
N LEU A 386 12.91 -3.85 2.23
CA LEU A 386 12.09 -4.23 1.06
C LEU A 386 11.88 -3.06 0.07
N TYR A 387 11.81 -1.83 0.60
CA TYR A 387 11.60 -0.61 -0.20
C TYR A 387 12.88 0.21 -0.41
N LYS A 388 14.05 -0.39 -0.16
CA LYS A 388 15.38 0.19 -0.45
C LYS A 388 15.67 1.51 0.29
N LEU A 389 15.09 1.70 1.47
CA LEU A 389 15.59 2.70 2.42
C LEU A 389 16.89 2.17 3.03
N ASN A 390 17.82 3.08 3.35
CA ASN A 390 19.19 2.71 3.70
C ASN A 390 19.71 3.36 4.97
N VAL A 391 18.89 4.12 5.70
CA VAL A 391 19.27 4.70 7.00
C VAL A 391 18.17 4.48 8.02
N PHE A 392 18.49 3.83 9.13
CA PHE A 392 17.66 3.72 10.32
C PHE A 392 18.20 4.67 11.38
N HIS A 393 17.48 5.76 11.62
CA HIS A 393 17.81 6.73 12.65
C HIS A 393 17.04 6.40 13.93
N PHE A 394 17.75 6.13 15.01
CA PHE A 394 17.19 5.65 16.25
C PHE A 394 17.31 6.71 17.34
N HIS A 395 16.19 7.33 17.72
CA HIS A 395 16.12 8.29 18.80
C HIS A 395 15.83 7.60 20.12
N ILE A 396 16.88 7.45 20.95
CA ILE A 396 16.91 6.52 22.10
C ILE A 396 16.83 7.25 23.45
N THR A 397 17.05 8.56 23.47
CA THR A 397 17.16 9.36 24.71
C THR A 397 16.29 10.59 24.62
N GLU A 398 15.53 10.88 25.67
CA GLU A 398 14.55 11.97 25.68
C GLU A 398 14.28 12.46 27.11
N ASP A 399 13.58 13.59 27.25
CA ASP A 399 13.06 14.08 28.52
C ASP A 399 12.23 13.03 29.26
N ILE A 400 11.43 12.22 28.56
CA ILE A 400 10.59 11.17 29.13
C ILE A 400 11.43 10.02 29.71
N ALA A 401 12.46 9.56 28.98
CA ALA A 401 13.28 8.44 29.40
C ALA A 401 14.62 8.34 28.65
N TRP A 402 15.64 7.82 29.35
CA TRP A 402 16.88 7.36 28.75
C TRP A 402 16.81 5.85 28.52
N ARG A 403 16.86 5.39 27.26
CA ARG A 403 16.66 3.97 26.93
C ARG A 403 17.93 3.20 26.60
N LEU A 404 19.11 3.82 26.60
CA LEU A 404 20.36 3.12 26.24
C LEU A 404 21.10 2.63 27.49
N ALA A 405 21.34 1.32 27.62
CA ALA A 405 22.18 0.82 28.71
C ALA A 405 23.63 1.30 28.55
N ILE A 406 24.13 2.01 29.56
CA ILE A 406 25.54 2.44 29.68
C ILE A 406 26.15 1.75 30.90
N LYS A 407 27.16 0.91 30.67
CA LYS A 407 27.79 0.08 31.70
C LYS A 407 28.38 0.92 32.82
N LYS A 408 29.03 2.04 32.51
CA LYS A 408 29.59 2.94 33.53
C LYS A 408 28.50 3.62 34.38
N TYR A 409 27.30 3.79 33.81
CA TYR A 409 26.20 4.54 34.43
C TYR A 409 24.88 3.75 34.40
N PRO A 410 24.79 2.61 35.10
CA PRO A 410 23.57 1.78 35.10
C PRO A 410 22.35 2.52 35.66
N GLN A 411 22.55 3.57 36.45
CA GLN A 411 21.47 4.40 37.00
C GLN A 411 20.61 5.11 35.95
N LEU A 412 21.12 5.32 34.73
CA LEU A 412 20.39 5.98 33.64
C LEU A 412 19.12 5.21 33.24
N THR A 413 19.14 3.89 33.36
CA THR A 413 18.04 3.02 32.93
C THR A 413 17.16 2.53 34.09
N LEU A 414 17.33 3.07 35.30
CA LEU A 414 16.52 2.68 36.45
C LEU A 414 15.07 3.18 36.33
N PRO A 415 14.06 2.38 36.70
CA PRO A 415 12.64 2.74 36.60
C PRO A 415 12.26 4.11 37.20
N GLU A 416 12.88 4.49 38.32
CA GLU A 416 12.63 5.75 39.03
C GLU A 416 13.04 7.01 38.25
N ASN A 417 13.96 6.89 37.28
CA ASN A 417 14.44 8.00 36.46
C ASN A 417 13.63 8.18 35.15
N MET A 418 12.68 7.29 34.88
CA MET A 418 11.82 7.28 33.69
C MET A 418 10.38 7.70 34.02
N LEU A 419 9.76 8.45 33.12
CA LEU A 419 8.36 8.88 33.26
C LEU A 419 7.37 7.89 32.62
N ARG A 420 7.74 7.31 31.47
CA ARG A 420 6.94 6.32 30.72
C ARG A 420 7.68 4.99 30.58
N ASP A 421 6.96 3.88 30.44
CA ASP A 421 7.52 2.53 30.25
C ASP A 421 8.69 2.22 31.20
N LYS A 422 8.48 2.44 32.50
CA LYS A 422 9.55 2.41 33.51
C LYS A 422 10.29 1.08 33.50
N GLY A 423 11.62 1.14 33.46
CA GLY A 423 12.51 -0.04 33.41
C GLY A 423 12.63 -0.70 32.03
N ARG A 424 11.96 -0.17 31.00
CA ARG A 424 12.18 -0.60 29.61
C ARG A 424 13.35 0.18 29.01
N PHE A 425 14.33 -0.54 28.50
CA PHE A 425 15.53 0.02 27.87
C PHE A 425 16.15 -1.05 26.94
N TYR A 426 17.09 -0.62 26.10
CA TYR A 426 17.85 -1.48 25.20
C TYR A 426 19.19 -1.84 25.84
N SER A 427 19.43 -3.13 25.99
CA SER A 427 20.71 -3.66 26.44
C SER A 427 21.78 -3.50 25.35
N LYS A 428 23.04 -3.71 25.74
CA LYS A 428 24.14 -3.78 24.77
C LYS A 428 23.87 -4.83 23.67
N GLN A 429 23.32 -5.98 24.04
CA GLN A 429 23.04 -7.04 23.07
C GLN A 429 21.93 -6.61 22.10
N ASP A 430 20.89 -5.94 22.59
CA ASP A 430 19.79 -5.44 21.73
C ASP A 430 20.31 -4.48 20.66
N ILE A 431 21.18 -3.55 21.04
CA ILE A 431 21.78 -2.60 20.09
C ILE A 431 22.69 -3.31 19.09
N GLN A 432 23.52 -4.26 19.56
CA GLN A 432 24.39 -5.04 18.66
C GLN A 432 23.58 -5.92 17.68
N ASP A 433 22.47 -6.50 18.15
CA ASP A 433 21.56 -7.28 17.33
C ASP A 433 20.85 -6.41 16.29
N LEU A 434 20.43 -5.19 16.64
CA LEU A 434 19.86 -4.22 15.70
C LEU A 434 20.91 -3.75 14.68
N GLN A 435 22.12 -3.42 15.11
CA GLN A 435 23.22 -3.04 14.21
C GLN A 435 23.54 -4.16 13.21
N LEU A 436 23.60 -5.41 13.67
CA LEU A 436 23.81 -6.57 12.78
C LEU A 436 22.64 -6.72 11.80
N PHE A 437 21.41 -6.64 12.28
CA PHE A 437 20.22 -6.77 11.45
C PHE A 437 20.14 -5.70 10.35
N CYS A 438 20.48 -4.45 10.69
CA CYS A 438 20.61 -3.34 9.74
C CYS A 438 21.74 -3.61 8.72
N LYS A 439 22.93 -3.98 9.21
CA LYS A 439 24.11 -4.24 8.37
C LYS A 439 23.88 -5.34 7.34
N GLU A 440 23.27 -6.46 7.73
CA GLU A 440 22.92 -7.56 6.80
C GLU A 440 21.99 -7.09 5.66
N ARG A 441 21.23 -6.02 5.90
CA ARG A 441 20.26 -5.44 4.97
C ARG A 441 20.74 -4.14 4.32
N HIS A 442 22.04 -3.83 4.44
CA HIS A 442 22.65 -2.61 3.91
C HIS A 442 21.97 -1.31 4.40
N ILE A 443 21.44 -1.34 5.62
CA ILE A 443 20.90 -0.18 6.32
C ILE A 443 21.96 0.34 7.29
N GLU A 444 22.26 1.62 7.21
CA GLU A 444 23.11 2.33 8.17
C GLU A 444 22.33 2.56 9.46
N PHE A 445 22.91 2.18 10.60
CA PHE A 445 22.33 2.37 11.92
C PHE A 445 22.87 3.66 12.54
N VAL A 446 22.01 4.66 12.71
CA VAL A 446 22.37 5.98 13.24
C VAL A 446 21.73 6.15 14.62
N PRO A 447 22.46 5.92 15.72
CA PRO A 447 21.94 6.23 17.04
C PRO A 447 21.92 7.74 17.26
N GLU A 448 20.92 8.21 17.99
CA GLU A 448 20.85 9.56 18.53
C GLU A 448 20.94 9.56 20.04
N ILE A 449 21.81 10.44 20.55
CA ILE A 449 21.81 10.90 21.93
C ILE A 449 21.59 12.40 21.85
N ASP A 450 20.37 12.84 22.13
CA ASP A 450 20.02 14.25 22.02
C ASP A 450 20.71 15.06 23.14
N MET A 451 21.32 16.18 22.75
CA MET A 451 22.08 17.03 23.64
C MET A 451 22.25 18.46 23.11
N PRO A 452 22.26 19.49 23.99
CA PRO A 452 21.88 19.42 25.40
C PRO A 452 20.36 19.46 25.62
N GLY A 453 19.56 19.53 24.55
CA GLY A 453 18.10 19.43 24.57
C GLY A 453 17.64 18.04 24.97
N HIS A 454 16.33 17.89 25.22
CA HIS A 454 15.68 16.61 25.53
C HIS A 454 16.44 15.73 26.54
N SER A 455 17.01 16.36 27.58
CA SER A 455 17.97 15.76 28.52
C SER A 455 17.46 15.68 29.97
N GLU A 456 16.18 15.89 30.23
CA GLU A 456 15.63 15.85 31.59
C GLU A 456 15.78 14.45 32.23
N ALA A 457 15.79 13.35 31.47
CA ALA A 457 16.12 12.03 32.02
C ALA A 457 17.55 11.93 32.56
N PHE A 458 18.52 12.54 31.87
CA PHE A 458 19.90 12.64 32.34
C PHE A 458 19.98 13.49 33.62
N LYS A 459 19.29 14.64 33.62
CA LYS A 459 19.27 15.55 34.77
C LYS A 459 18.59 14.96 35.99
N ARG A 460 17.51 14.18 35.83
CA ARG A 460 16.88 13.42 36.93
C ARG A 460 17.86 12.40 37.53
N THR A 461 18.66 11.77 36.68
CA THR A 461 19.62 10.74 37.10
C THR A 461 20.83 11.30 37.85
N PHE A 462 21.41 12.40 37.36
CA PHE A 462 22.69 12.92 37.89
C PHE A 462 22.57 14.23 38.66
N HIS A 463 21.39 14.85 38.68
CA HIS A 463 21.13 16.14 39.29
C HIS A 463 22.03 17.29 38.79
N VAL A 464 22.56 17.15 37.58
CA VAL A 464 23.37 18.17 36.90
C VAL A 464 22.89 18.37 35.46
N SER A 465 23.06 19.59 34.93
CA SER A 465 22.84 19.85 33.51
C SER A 465 23.97 19.24 32.68
N MET A 466 23.66 18.71 31.50
CA MET A 466 24.68 18.31 30.52
C MET A 466 25.65 19.44 30.18
N GLN A 467 25.22 20.71 30.25
CA GLN A 467 26.04 21.88 29.90
C GLN A 467 27.05 22.30 30.99
N SER A 468 26.99 21.69 32.19
CA SER A 468 27.95 21.92 33.29
C SER A 468 29.26 21.12 33.10
N ASP A 469 30.35 21.52 33.76
CA ASP A 469 31.64 20.80 33.67
C ASP A 469 31.50 19.32 34.04
N THR A 470 30.77 19.02 35.12
CA THR A 470 30.46 17.64 35.54
C THR A 470 29.62 16.92 34.50
N GLY A 471 28.59 17.58 33.96
CA GLY A 471 27.72 17.02 32.92
C GLY A 471 28.50 16.67 31.64
N ILE A 472 29.36 17.58 31.17
CA ILE A 472 30.24 17.36 30.03
C ILE A 472 31.19 16.18 30.29
N SER A 473 31.75 16.07 31.49
CA SER A 473 32.63 14.94 31.84
C SER A 473 31.90 13.59 31.76
N ILE A 474 30.69 13.51 32.32
CA ILE A 474 29.85 12.30 32.26
C ILE A 474 29.48 11.99 30.80
N LEU A 475 29.09 13.00 30.03
CA LEU A 475 28.69 12.83 28.63
C LEU A 475 29.86 12.37 27.75
N LYS A 476 31.08 12.88 27.97
CA LYS A 476 32.29 12.37 27.30
C LYS A 476 32.55 10.91 27.63
N ASP A 477 32.28 10.48 28.86
CA ASP A 477 32.41 9.08 29.24
C ASP A 477 31.36 8.20 28.56
N ILE A 478 30.11 8.67 28.45
CA ILE A 478 29.03 8.01 27.69
C ILE A 478 29.41 7.90 26.21
N ILE A 479 29.81 9.02 25.58
CA ILE A 479 30.21 9.07 24.16
C ILE A 479 31.37 8.12 23.91
N ARG A 480 32.40 8.10 24.78
CA ARG A 480 33.50 7.15 24.68
C ARG A 480 32.97 5.71 24.68
N GLU A 481 32.13 5.35 25.66
CA GLU A 481 31.59 3.99 25.76
C GLU A 481 30.77 3.61 24.51
N VAL A 482 29.93 4.52 24.02
CA VAL A 482 29.10 4.31 22.82
C VAL A 482 29.97 4.15 21.57
N CYS A 483 30.93 5.04 21.35
CA CYS A 483 31.82 5.00 20.19
C CYS A 483 32.74 3.77 20.21
N GLU A 484 33.28 3.38 21.38
CA GLU A 484 34.16 2.21 21.49
C GLU A 484 33.38 0.89 21.39
N THR A 485 32.17 0.84 21.95
CA THR A 485 31.36 -0.39 22.02
C THR A 485 30.65 -0.67 20.70
N TYR A 486 29.98 0.33 20.13
CA TYR A 486 29.10 0.17 18.98
C TYR A 486 29.72 0.65 17.67
N LYS A 487 30.78 1.47 17.73
CA LYS A 487 31.54 1.97 16.57
C LYS A 487 30.65 2.44 15.40
N PRO A 488 29.63 3.29 15.65
CA PRO A 488 28.72 3.70 14.60
C PRO A 488 29.45 4.59 13.57
N ALA A 489 29.03 4.59 12.30
CA ALA A 489 29.62 5.50 11.32
C ALA A 489 29.19 6.95 11.55
N TYR A 490 27.97 7.12 12.07
CA TYR A 490 27.36 8.41 12.42
C TYR A 490 26.83 8.39 13.85
N LEU A 491 26.91 9.51 14.54
CA LEU A 491 26.18 9.75 15.79
C LEU A 491 25.38 11.04 15.63
N HIS A 492 24.06 10.95 15.79
CA HIS A 492 23.22 12.13 15.86
C HIS A 492 23.32 12.71 17.28
N ILE A 493 23.63 13.98 17.39
CA ILE A 493 23.84 14.69 18.67
C ILE A 493 22.66 15.60 19.03
N GLY A 494 21.59 15.56 18.25
CA GLY A 494 20.42 16.41 18.43
C GLY A 494 20.73 17.90 18.29
N GLY A 495 20.41 18.67 19.33
CA GLY A 495 20.79 20.09 19.47
C GLY A 495 19.67 21.09 19.19
N ASP A 496 18.43 20.63 19.16
CA ASP A 496 17.19 21.38 18.97
C ASP A 496 16.55 21.84 20.29
N GLU A 497 15.56 22.73 20.16
CA GLU A 497 14.64 23.24 21.20
C GLU A 497 15.23 23.71 22.54
N VAL A 498 16.55 23.95 22.59
CA VAL A 498 17.27 24.26 23.83
C VAL A 498 18.05 25.57 23.77
N LYS A 499 18.04 26.30 24.89
CA LYS A 499 18.95 27.43 25.08
C LYS A 499 20.36 26.92 25.40
N ILE A 500 21.32 27.22 24.52
CA ILE A 500 22.74 26.97 24.76
C ILE A 500 23.28 28.02 25.75
N SER A 501 23.47 27.63 27.00
CA SER A 501 24.08 28.46 28.06
C SER A 501 25.60 28.35 28.09
N ASN A 502 26.15 27.23 27.60
CA ASN A 502 27.58 27.03 27.40
C ASN A 502 27.90 26.99 25.89
N PRO A 503 28.39 28.08 25.29
CA PRO A 503 28.75 28.12 23.87
C PRO A 503 29.87 27.14 23.48
N GLY A 504 30.65 26.64 24.44
CA GLY A 504 31.67 25.62 24.16
C GLY A 504 31.09 24.21 23.95
N PHE A 505 29.85 23.96 24.39
CA PHE A 505 29.29 22.62 24.52
C PHE A 505 29.24 21.84 23.20
N LEU A 506 28.43 22.26 22.23
CA LEU A 506 28.26 21.53 20.97
C LEU A 506 29.58 21.38 20.18
N PRO A 507 30.43 22.42 20.04
CA PRO A 507 31.74 22.27 19.41
C PRO A 507 32.67 21.29 20.12
N GLU A 508 32.61 21.19 21.45
CA GLU A 508 33.43 20.25 22.22
C GLU A 508 32.94 18.80 22.12
N ILE A 509 31.62 18.60 22.17
CA ILE A 509 30.99 17.30 21.95
C ILE A 509 31.30 16.80 20.55
N CYS A 510 31.10 17.61 19.51
CA CYS A 510 31.38 17.21 18.13
C CYS A 510 32.84 16.76 17.98
N ARG A 511 33.80 17.56 18.47
CA ARG A 511 35.22 17.19 18.48
C ARG A 511 35.50 15.91 19.27
N THR A 512 34.73 15.63 20.32
CA THR A 512 34.90 14.41 21.12
C THR A 512 34.44 13.18 20.33
N VAL A 513 33.30 13.26 19.66
CA VAL A 513 32.78 12.19 18.79
C VAL A 513 33.73 11.94 17.62
N GLU A 514 34.15 13.01 16.94
CA GLU A 514 35.03 12.95 15.77
C GLU A 514 36.41 12.34 16.06
N LYS A 515 36.92 12.44 17.31
CA LYS A 515 38.17 11.77 17.73
C LYS A 515 38.13 10.25 17.60
N TYR A 516 36.94 9.64 17.61
CA TYR A 516 36.76 8.20 17.41
C TYR A 516 36.54 7.84 15.93
N GLY A 517 36.68 8.79 15.00
CA GLY A 517 36.42 8.58 13.57
C GLY A 517 34.92 8.53 13.20
N VAL A 518 34.05 8.92 14.13
CA VAL A 518 32.58 8.94 13.95
C VAL A 518 32.16 10.31 13.42
N LYS A 519 31.31 10.33 12.39
CA LYS A 519 30.76 11.58 11.85
C LYS A 519 29.57 12.05 12.68
N THR A 520 29.41 13.35 12.82
CA THR A 520 28.31 13.95 13.58
C THR A 520 27.18 14.37 12.66
N ILE A 521 25.95 14.27 13.17
CA ILE A 521 24.73 14.86 12.61
C ILE A 521 24.04 15.65 13.71
N GLY A 522 23.41 16.77 13.39
CA GLY A 522 22.56 17.48 14.34
C GLY A 522 21.42 18.24 13.66
N TRP A 523 20.39 18.54 14.43
CA TRP A 523 19.19 19.23 13.96
C TRP A 523 19.52 20.67 13.50
N SER A 524 18.81 21.14 12.49
CA SER A 524 18.87 22.51 11.96
C SER A 524 17.47 23.06 11.70
N PRO A 525 17.10 24.22 12.27
CA PRO A 525 17.83 25.01 13.25
C PRO A 525 18.19 24.22 14.51
N GLY A 526 19.42 24.46 14.98
CA GLY A 526 19.96 23.88 16.19
C GLY A 526 20.96 24.85 16.82
N GLY A 527 21.58 24.44 17.91
CA GLY A 527 22.62 25.23 18.57
C GLY A 527 23.86 25.49 17.67
N ASN A 528 24.95 25.95 18.27
CA ASN A 528 26.17 26.32 17.54
C ASN A 528 27.02 25.12 17.08
N ILE A 529 26.46 24.31 16.19
CA ILE A 529 27.07 23.10 15.65
C ILE A 529 28.22 23.46 14.66
N PRO A 530 29.38 22.78 14.66
CA PRO A 530 30.47 23.00 13.70
C PRO A 530 30.12 22.71 12.24
N ALA A 531 30.87 23.27 11.29
CA ALA A 531 30.66 23.05 9.85
C ALA A 531 30.98 21.61 9.39
N SER A 532 31.76 20.85 10.18
CA SER A 532 32.06 19.42 9.91
C SER A 532 30.85 18.50 10.10
N THR A 533 29.90 18.90 10.96
CA THR A 533 28.68 18.15 11.27
C THR A 533 27.65 18.27 10.15
N ILE A 534 26.96 17.18 9.81
CA ILE A 534 25.86 17.19 8.85
C ILE A 534 24.62 17.82 9.51
N ARG A 535 23.87 18.64 8.76
CA ARG A 535 22.65 19.30 9.24
C ARG A 535 21.41 18.50 8.84
N GLN A 536 20.60 18.08 9.80
CA GLN A 536 19.28 17.53 9.54
C GLN A 536 18.23 18.63 9.65
N LEU A 537 17.69 19.06 8.51
CA LEU A 537 16.76 20.17 8.41
C LEU A 537 15.37 19.75 8.86
N TRP A 538 14.91 20.24 10.01
CA TRP A 538 13.53 20.03 10.47
C TRP A 538 12.63 21.26 10.29
N MET A 539 13.23 22.46 10.22
CA MET A 539 12.58 23.69 9.77
C MET A 539 13.39 24.35 8.64
N ASP A 540 12.77 25.33 7.98
CA ASP A 540 13.46 26.09 6.92
C ASP A 540 14.42 27.14 7.50
N GLU A 541 15.67 27.12 7.04
CA GLU A 541 16.71 28.10 7.40
C GLU A 541 16.98 29.11 6.27
N GLY A 542 16.25 29.01 5.15
CA GLY A 542 16.51 29.81 3.96
C GLY A 542 17.54 29.14 3.03
N ALA A 543 18.46 29.93 2.47
CA ALA A 543 19.39 29.43 1.45
C ALA A 543 20.42 28.46 2.05
N THR A 544 20.62 27.30 1.41
CA THR A 544 21.61 26.31 1.84
C THR A 544 23.04 26.82 1.61
N ASP A 545 23.89 26.65 2.62
CA ASP A 545 25.32 26.96 2.54
C ASP A 545 26.04 25.88 1.73
N LYS A 546 26.76 26.31 0.68
CA LYS A 546 27.51 25.41 -0.20
C LYS A 546 28.68 24.71 0.48
N ALA A 547 29.10 25.14 1.67
CA ALA A 547 30.12 24.47 2.47
C ALA A 547 29.55 23.34 3.35
N LEU A 548 28.23 23.31 3.58
CA LEU A 548 27.58 22.39 4.52
C LEU A 548 26.89 21.22 3.80
N LYS A 549 26.62 20.18 4.58
CA LYS A 549 25.87 19.00 4.16
C LYS A 549 24.53 18.93 4.88
N TYR A 550 23.51 18.50 4.17
CA TYR A 550 22.12 18.54 4.59
C TYR A 550 21.40 17.22 4.35
N ILE A 551 20.53 16.88 5.29
CA ILE A 551 19.49 15.86 5.20
C ILE A 551 18.15 16.59 5.36
N ASP A 552 17.22 16.42 4.44
CA ASP A 552 15.93 17.11 4.48
C ASP A 552 14.87 16.28 5.22
N SER A 553 14.41 16.76 6.38
CA SER A 553 13.24 16.24 7.11
C SER A 553 12.15 17.29 7.33
N ARG A 554 12.26 18.47 6.70
CA ARG A 554 11.29 19.58 6.85
C ARG A 554 9.90 19.12 6.43
N TYR A 555 8.90 19.24 7.31
CA TYR A 555 7.53 18.80 7.02
C TYR A 555 7.40 17.28 6.73
N LEU A 556 8.36 16.45 7.14
CA LEU A 556 8.34 14.98 6.98
C LEU A 556 8.04 14.23 8.29
N TYR A 557 7.24 14.85 9.14
CA TYR A 557 6.93 14.39 10.50
C TYR A 557 5.59 13.66 10.50
N LEU A 558 5.63 12.32 10.48
CA LEU A 558 4.47 11.48 10.20
C LEU A 558 3.35 11.60 11.24
N ASN A 559 3.72 11.94 12.47
CA ASN A 559 2.85 12.23 13.61
C ASN A 559 1.94 13.44 13.45
N HIS A 560 2.23 14.32 12.49
CA HIS A 560 1.36 15.44 12.15
C HIS A 560 0.48 15.18 10.94
N MET A 561 0.73 14.11 10.19
CA MET A 561 0.14 13.90 8.86
C MET A 561 -1.09 13.01 8.91
N ASP A 562 -2.06 13.38 8.07
CA ASP A 562 -3.14 12.50 7.69
C ASP A 562 -2.62 11.38 6.75
N PRO A 563 -3.13 10.14 6.84
CA PRO A 563 -2.66 9.07 5.98
C PRO A 563 -2.78 9.32 4.48
N PHE A 564 -3.83 9.96 4.00
CA PHE A 564 -4.00 10.24 2.58
C PHE A 564 -3.15 11.43 2.14
N GLU A 565 -3.09 12.48 2.96
CA GLU A 565 -2.22 13.63 2.75
C GLU A 565 -0.75 13.21 2.66
N SER A 566 -0.29 12.35 3.58
CA SER A 566 1.10 11.93 3.66
C SER A 566 1.62 11.33 2.35
N VAL A 567 0.81 10.47 1.74
CA VAL A 567 1.14 9.83 0.46
C VAL A 567 1.19 10.86 -0.68
N ILE A 568 0.23 11.79 -0.73
CA ILE A 568 0.20 12.87 -1.74
C ILE A 568 1.46 13.72 -1.61
N THR A 569 1.74 14.18 -0.39
CA THR A 569 2.87 15.05 -0.09
C THR A 569 4.19 14.40 -0.44
N LEU A 570 4.42 13.18 0.02
CA LEU A 570 5.67 12.48 -0.24
C LEU A 570 5.83 12.12 -1.72
N PHE A 571 4.73 11.73 -2.37
CA PHE A 571 4.76 11.47 -3.80
C PHE A 571 5.15 12.73 -4.57
N TYR A 572 4.56 13.90 -4.36
CA TYR A 572 4.87 15.09 -5.16
C TYR A 572 6.13 15.84 -4.75
N ARG A 573 6.66 15.63 -3.56
CA ARG A 573 7.77 16.42 -3.00
C ARG A 573 9.06 16.34 -3.80
N MET A 574 9.76 17.48 -3.91
CA MET A 574 11.17 17.54 -4.28
C MET A 574 12.05 17.56 -3.01
N ILE A 575 12.73 16.45 -2.71
CA ILE A 575 13.55 16.29 -1.50
C ILE A 575 14.70 17.30 -1.51
N GLY A 576 14.85 18.06 -0.43
CA GLY A 576 15.89 19.08 -0.27
C GLY A 576 15.88 20.17 -1.34
N SER A 577 14.76 20.36 -2.04
CA SER A 577 14.61 21.28 -3.18
C SER A 577 15.62 21.02 -4.32
N VAL A 578 16.05 19.76 -4.48
CA VAL A 578 16.92 19.32 -5.59
C VAL A 578 16.31 18.10 -6.28
N PRO A 579 16.50 17.93 -7.60
CA PRO A 579 15.95 16.78 -8.31
C PRO A 579 16.68 15.46 -8.00
N VAL A 580 17.96 15.54 -7.62
CA VAL A 580 18.79 14.38 -7.23
C VAL A 580 19.76 14.83 -6.14
N GLY A 581 20.25 13.86 -5.36
CA GLY A 581 21.26 14.09 -4.34
C GLY A 581 22.56 14.65 -4.93
N ASN A 582 23.28 15.40 -4.10
CA ASN A 582 24.58 15.97 -4.46
C ASN A 582 25.45 16.08 -3.19
N ASN A 583 26.64 16.68 -3.31
CA ASN A 583 27.58 16.78 -2.19
C ASN A 583 27.05 17.58 -0.99
N ASN A 584 26.09 18.49 -1.23
CA ASN A 584 25.47 19.34 -0.22
C ASN A 584 24.17 18.72 0.31
N VAL A 585 23.32 18.18 -0.55
CA VAL A 585 22.04 17.58 -0.15
C VAL A 585 22.12 16.07 -0.36
N LEU A 586 22.27 15.33 0.74
CA LEU A 586 22.48 13.88 0.69
C LEU A 586 21.18 13.13 0.38
N GLY A 587 20.05 13.69 0.80
CA GLY A 587 18.73 13.10 0.65
C GLY A 587 17.78 13.60 1.73
N GLY A 588 16.89 12.73 2.19
CA GLY A 588 15.87 13.10 3.16
C GLY A 588 15.53 11.99 4.14
N GLU A 589 14.70 12.33 5.11
CA GLU A 589 14.33 11.42 6.18
C GLU A 589 12.90 11.69 6.66
N ILE A 590 12.08 10.64 6.71
CA ILE A 590 10.77 10.67 7.35
C ILE A 590 10.92 10.35 8.83
N CYS A 591 10.32 11.18 9.68
CA CYS A 591 10.47 11.10 11.13
C CYS A 591 9.17 10.66 11.77
N LEU A 592 9.21 9.58 12.53
CA LEU A 592 8.10 9.12 13.35
C LEU A 592 8.36 9.49 14.81
N TRP A 593 7.94 10.70 15.17
CA TRP A 593 7.80 11.11 16.56
C TRP A 593 6.50 10.57 17.11
N ASN A 594 6.41 10.34 18.41
CA ASN A 594 5.10 10.13 19.04
C ASN A 594 5.17 10.60 20.48
N ASP A 595 5.02 11.89 20.70
CA ASP A 595 5.17 12.50 22.03
C ASP A 595 4.09 12.00 22.98
N ARG A 596 2.87 11.84 22.46
CA ARG A 596 1.74 11.32 23.24
C ARG A 596 1.95 9.86 23.62
N ALA A 597 1.59 9.53 24.86
CA ALA A 597 1.57 8.17 25.36
C ALA A 597 0.66 7.27 24.52
N VAL A 598 1.12 6.08 24.21
CA VAL A 598 0.31 5.05 23.53
C VAL A 598 -0.24 4.03 24.53
N SER A 599 -1.36 3.39 24.17
CA SER A 599 -1.91 2.32 25.01
C SER A 599 -1.09 1.03 24.88
N LYS A 600 -0.52 0.81 23.69
CA LYS A 600 0.40 -0.28 23.36
C LYS A 600 1.37 0.17 22.27
N GLN A 601 2.54 -0.44 22.21
CA GLN A 601 3.61 -0.04 21.26
C GLN A 601 3.16 -0.04 19.79
N GLU A 602 2.24 -0.92 19.39
CA GLU A 602 1.76 -1.02 18.01
C GLU A 602 0.92 0.19 17.58
N ASP A 603 0.39 0.96 18.54
CA ASP A 603 -0.35 2.19 18.25
C ASP A 603 0.56 3.27 17.64
N VAL A 604 1.88 3.23 17.91
CA VAL A 604 2.86 4.12 17.25
C VAL A 604 2.82 3.97 15.74
N LEU A 605 2.53 2.77 15.23
CA LEU A 605 2.36 2.50 13.80
C LEU A 605 0.89 2.59 13.37
N THR A 606 -0.05 2.17 14.19
CA THR A 606 -1.47 2.13 13.81
C THR A 606 -2.08 3.54 13.73
N MET A 607 -1.61 4.44 14.58
CA MET A 607 -2.07 5.83 14.62
C MET A 607 -1.29 6.72 13.65
N ASN A 608 -0.23 6.26 13.00
CA ASN A 608 0.58 7.07 12.11
C ASN A 608 0.67 6.42 10.72
N PRO A 609 0.81 7.19 9.63
CA PRO A 609 0.87 6.59 8.31
C PRO A 609 2.24 6.01 7.96
N ALA A 610 2.91 5.37 8.91
CA ALA A 610 4.31 4.94 8.83
C ALA A 610 4.63 4.17 7.54
N TYR A 611 3.88 3.11 7.27
CA TYR A 611 4.11 2.27 6.09
C TYR A 611 3.70 2.90 4.75
N PRO A 612 2.48 3.43 4.56
CA PRO A 612 2.14 4.11 3.30
C PRO A 612 3.08 5.29 3.00
N ALA A 613 3.48 6.05 4.03
CA ALA A 613 4.46 7.12 3.89
C ALA A 613 5.85 6.59 3.50
N MET A 614 6.31 5.51 4.13
CA MET A 614 7.60 4.89 3.80
C MET A 614 7.68 4.50 2.32
N LEU A 615 6.60 3.98 1.74
CA LEU A 615 6.54 3.62 0.31
C LEU A 615 6.56 4.88 -0.57
N ALA A 616 5.73 5.88 -0.29
CA ALA A 616 5.74 7.12 -1.07
C ALA A 616 7.11 7.85 -0.99
N PHE A 617 7.74 7.83 0.18
CA PHE A 617 9.07 8.36 0.40
C PHE A 617 10.14 7.55 -0.34
N ALA A 618 10.05 6.21 -0.33
CA ALA A 618 10.94 5.33 -1.07
C ALA A 618 10.89 5.62 -2.57
N GLU A 619 9.68 5.74 -3.14
CA GLU A 619 9.48 6.09 -4.55
C GLU A 619 10.22 7.38 -4.88
N ARG A 620 10.02 8.44 -4.07
CA ARG A 620 10.61 9.74 -4.33
C ARG A 620 12.13 9.78 -4.09
N GLY A 621 12.61 9.16 -3.02
CA GLY A 621 14.03 9.05 -2.69
C GLY A 621 14.82 8.21 -3.70
N TRP A 622 14.16 7.26 -4.36
CA TRP A 622 14.78 6.43 -5.40
C TRP A 622 14.69 7.05 -6.78
N LYS A 623 13.50 7.50 -7.22
CA LYS A 623 13.30 8.10 -8.56
C LYS A 623 13.91 9.49 -8.69
N GLY A 624 13.94 10.28 -7.62
CA GLY A 624 14.29 11.70 -7.67
C GLY A 624 13.18 12.53 -8.32
N GLY A 625 13.47 13.81 -8.59
CA GLY A 625 12.53 14.79 -9.16
C GLY A 625 11.50 15.29 -8.15
N GLY A 626 10.31 15.63 -8.63
CA GLY A 626 9.21 16.15 -7.82
C GLY A 626 8.96 17.63 -8.07
N GLN A 627 8.18 18.24 -7.20
CA GLN A 627 7.80 19.65 -7.26
C GLN A 627 8.32 20.37 -6.00
N PRO A 628 8.78 21.63 -6.12
CA PRO A 628 9.24 22.39 -4.96
C PRO A 628 8.07 22.72 -4.02
N GLY A 629 8.38 22.81 -2.73
CA GLY A 629 7.38 23.11 -1.69
C GLY A 629 6.54 21.89 -1.27
N LEU A 630 5.55 22.15 -0.42
CA LEU A 630 4.65 21.11 0.09
C LEU A 630 3.34 21.11 -0.70
N ILE A 631 3.01 19.96 -1.28
CA ILE A 631 1.75 19.75 -1.99
C ILE A 631 0.91 18.78 -1.19
N VAL A 632 -0.29 19.22 -0.80
CA VAL A 632 -1.21 18.45 0.05
C VAL A 632 -2.50 18.11 -0.70
N THR A 633 -2.53 18.36 -2.01
CA THR A 633 -3.69 18.16 -2.88
C THR A 633 -3.28 17.40 -4.14
N ILE A 634 -4.20 16.60 -4.69
CA ILE A 634 -3.99 15.97 -5.99
C ILE A 634 -4.20 17.04 -7.07
N ALA A 635 -3.28 17.12 -8.03
CA ALA A 635 -3.30 18.11 -9.11
C ALA A 635 -4.42 17.83 -10.14
N SER A 636 -5.68 18.05 -9.78
CA SER A 636 -6.86 17.68 -10.58
C SER A 636 -6.93 18.35 -11.95
N ALA A 637 -6.39 19.57 -12.09
CA ALA A 637 -6.34 20.29 -13.37
C ALA A 637 -5.27 19.77 -14.33
N ASP A 638 -4.26 19.05 -13.83
CA ASP A 638 -3.18 18.47 -14.65
C ASP A 638 -3.44 16.97 -14.85
N THR A 639 -3.96 16.63 -16.02
CA THR A 639 -4.30 15.24 -16.37
C THR A 639 -3.09 14.30 -16.31
N ALA A 640 -1.89 14.79 -16.64
CA ALA A 640 -0.68 13.97 -16.60
C ALA A 640 -0.25 13.70 -15.16
N ALA A 641 -0.22 14.73 -14.31
CA ALA A 641 0.10 14.58 -12.89
C ALA A 641 -0.91 13.70 -12.15
N LEU A 642 -2.20 13.80 -12.48
CA LEU A 642 -3.25 12.95 -11.93
C LEU A 642 -3.09 11.49 -12.37
N ASN A 643 -2.82 11.24 -13.65
CA ASN A 643 -2.63 9.88 -14.15
C ASN A 643 -1.37 9.23 -13.56
N ASN A 644 -0.29 10.00 -13.38
CA ASN A 644 0.92 9.53 -12.70
C ASN A 644 0.64 9.16 -11.24
N PHE A 645 -0.16 9.97 -10.52
CA PHE A 645 -0.55 9.62 -9.16
C PHE A 645 -1.46 8.38 -9.10
N ARG A 646 -2.40 8.22 -10.04
CA ARG A 646 -3.25 7.02 -10.15
C ARG A 646 -2.44 5.75 -10.43
N GLU A 647 -1.42 5.86 -11.28
CA GLU A 647 -0.48 4.76 -11.56
C GLU A 647 0.26 4.35 -10.28
N PHE A 648 0.83 5.34 -9.57
CA PHE A 648 1.51 5.09 -8.31
C PHE A 648 0.57 4.53 -7.24
N GLU A 649 -0.65 5.06 -7.13
CA GLU A 649 -1.67 4.59 -6.19
C GLU A 649 -2.07 3.13 -6.48
N ASN A 650 -2.14 2.73 -7.75
CA ASN A 650 -2.35 1.32 -8.11
C ASN A 650 -1.23 0.44 -7.56
N ARG A 651 0.02 0.83 -7.78
CA ARG A 651 1.18 0.09 -7.27
C ARG A 651 1.19 0.04 -5.75
N LEU A 652 0.88 1.15 -5.08
CA LEU A 652 0.81 1.24 -3.62
C LEU A 652 -0.22 0.25 -3.05
N LEU A 653 -1.38 0.12 -3.68
CA LEU A 653 -2.44 -0.79 -3.23
C LEU A 653 -2.12 -2.26 -3.50
N ASP A 654 -1.49 -2.58 -4.63
CA ASP A 654 -0.96 -3.91 -4.89
C ASP A 654 0.06 -4.31 -3.81
N GLN A 655 0.98 -3.40 -3.49
CA GLN A 655 1.98 -3.58 -2.42
C GLN A 655 1.33 -3.78 -1.05
N LYS A 656 0.32 -2.97 -0.70
CA LYS A 656 -0.48 -3.13 0.54
C LYS A 656 -1.03 -4.54 0.67
N GLN A 657 -1.73 -5.01 -0.36
CA GLN A 657 -2.40 -6.31 -0.32
C GLN A 657 -1.40 -7.48 -0.30
N GLN A 658 -0.25 -7.33 -0.94
CA GLN A 658 0.76 -8.39 -1.05
C GLN A 658 1.69 -8.50 0.16
N PHE A 659 2.18 -7.37 0.69
CA PHE A 659 3.26 -7.36 1.69
C PHE A 659 2.83 -6.84 3.07
N PHE A 660 1.63 -6.26 3.21
CA PHE A 660 1.16 -5.65 4.47
C PHE A 660 -0.05 -6.37 5.08
N LYS A 661 -0.30 -7.63 4.72
CA LYS A 661 -1.34 -8.43 5.36
C LYS A 661 -1.05 -8.56 6.86
N GLY A 662 -1.96 -8.06 7.70
CA GLY A 662 -1.80 -8.05 9.16
C GLY A 662 -0.96 -6.89 9.72
N LEU A 663 -0.51 -5.96 8.87
CA LEU A 663 0.24 -4.77 9.28
C LEU A 663 -0.61 -3.49 9.13
N PRO A 664 -0.39 -2.46 9.97
CA PRO A 664 -1.13 -1.19 9.88
C PRO A 664 -0.81 -0.45 8.57
N PHE A 665 -1.77 -0.40 7.65
CA PHE A 665 -1.65 0.33 6.39
C PHE A 665 -2.91 1.17 6.12
N PRO A 666 -3.03 2.34 6.78
CA PRO A 666 -4.24 3.15 6.78
C PRO A 666 -4.41 3.96 5.48
N TYR A 667 -4.47 3.29 4.32
CA TYR A 667 -4.63 3.94 3.02
C TYR A 667 -5.52 3.12 2.09
N TYR A 668 -6.38 3.80 1.34
CA TYR A 668 -7.22 3.22 0.29
C TYR A 668 -7.22 4.12 -0.94
N ARG A 669 -7.78 3.63 -2.04
CA ARG A 669 -7.88 4.39 -3.28
C ARG A 669 -8.65 5.69 -3.08
N GLN A 670 -8.06 6.83 -3.44
CA GLN A 670 -8.69 8.14 -3.31
C GLN A 670 -8.73 8.94 -4.62
N ALA A 671 -7.86 8.65 -5.59
CA ALA A 671 -7.71 9.46 -6.81
C ALA A 671 -8.88 9.35 -7.82
N ASN A 672 -9.90 8.56 -7.50
CA ASN A 672 -11.11 8.38 -8.31
C ASN A 672 -12.32 9.13 -7.75
N MET A 673 -12.14 9.87 -6.65
CA MET A 673 -13.22 10.56 -5.98
C MET A 673 -13.14 12.06 -6.25
N GLU A 674 -14.09 12.59 -7.01
CA GLU A 674 -14.19 14.01 -7.34
C GLU A 674 -15.29 14.68 -6.51
N TRP A 675 -15.01 15.89 -6.03
CA TRP A 675 -15.86 16.69 -5.18
C TRP A 675 -16.13 18.06 -5.82
N ALA A 676 -17.38 18.50 -5.77
CA ALA A 676 -17.79 19.85 -6.10
C ALA A 676 -17.95 20.68 -4.83
N PHE A 677 -17.34 21.87 -4.78
CA PHE A 677 -17.35 22.76 -3.62
C PHE A 677 -18.25 23.99 -3.80
N TYR A 678 -18.89 24.43 -2.73
CA TYR A 678 -19.81 25.57 -2.72
C TYR A 678 -19.51 26.47 -1.52
N GLY A 679 -19.34 27.76 -1.79
CA GLY A 679 -19.04 28.76 -0.76
C GLY A 679 -18.13 29.89 -1.28
N PRO A 680 -17.65 30.76 -0.38
CA PRO A 680 -17.92 30.76 1.07
C PRO A 680 -19.31 31.31 1.42
N TYR A 681 -19.99 30.68 2.38
CA TYR A 681 -21.21 31.23 3.01
C TYR A 681 -20.84 31.92 4.32
N LYS A 682 -21.27 33.17 4.54
CA LYS A 682 -20.93 33.93 5.77
C LYS A 682 -21.76 33.43 6.95
N ASN A 683 -21.11 32.82 7.94
CA ASN A 683 -21.76 32.28 9.15
C ASN A 683 -21.66 33.24 10.37
N ALA A 684 -20.97 34.37 10.21
CA ALA A 684 -20.80 35.40 11.25
C ALA A 684 -20.25 34.87 12.59
N GLY A 685 -19.50 33.76 12.57
CA GLY A 685 -18.91 33.12 13.75
C GLY A 685 -19.78 32.03 14.37
N ASP A 686 -21.05 31.95 14.00
CA ASP A 686 -21.94 30.87 14.40
C ASP A 686 -21.80 29.68 13.45
N VAL A 687 -20.96 28.72 13.83
CA VAL A 687 -20.71 27.49 13.07
C VAL A 687 -21.93 26.59 12.89
N THR A 688 -23.00 26.82 13.66
CA THR A 688 -24.26 26.05 13.56
C THR A 688 -25.19 26.59 12.46
N THR A 689 -24.94 27.79 11.93
CA THR A 689 -25.74 28.43 10.88
C THR A 689 -25.99 27.47 9.71
N LYS A 690 -27.25 27.39 9.26
CA LYS A 690 -27.68 26.55 8.15
C LYS A 690 -27.82 27.37 6.87
N PHE A 691 -27.34 26.84 5.77
CA PHE A 691 -27.49 27.44 4.44
C PHE A 691 -28.26 26.53 3.50
N LYS A 692 -28.61 27.06 2.31
CA LYS A 692 -29.40 26.39 1.27
C LYS A 692 -28.99 24.92 1.00
N PRO A 693 -27.69 24.54 0.92
CA PRO A 693 -27.30 23.15 0.69
C PRO A 693 -27.85 22.15 1.72
N GLU A 694 -28.09 22.56 2.96
CA GLU A 694 -28.65 21.71 4.03
C GLU A 694 -30.17 21.67 4.02
N THR A 695 -30.80 22.77 3.61
CA THR A 695 -32.25 22.98 3.78
C THR A 695 -33.05 22.65 2.52
N ASP A 696 -32.40 22.59 1.36
CA ASP A 696 -33.04 22.36 0.07
C ASP A 696 -32.44 21.14 -0.63
N THR A 697 -33.18 20.03 -0.66
CA THR A 697 -32.77 18.79 -1.33
C THR A 697 -32.65 18.93 -2.85
N SER A 698 -33.23 19.98 -3.45
CA SER A 698 -33.15 20.32 -4.87
C SER A 698 -31.99 21.25 -5.22
N PHE A 699 -31.13 21.57 -4.24
CA PHE A 699 -29.92 22.39 -4.43
C PHE A 699 -29.10 21.94 -5.65
N ASN A 700 -28.91 22.88 -6.58
CA ASN A 700 -28.17 22.72 -7.83
C ASN A 700 -27.46 24.03 -8.21
N ASP A 701 -26.76 24.63 -7.24
CA ASP A 701 -25.95 25.83 -7.53
C ASP A 701 -24.68 25.43 -8.30
N THR A 702 -24.05 26.40 -8.97
CA THR A 702 -22.77 26.19 -9.65
C THR A 702 -21.66 26.00 -8.63
N ALA A 703 -20.83 24.97 -8.81
CA ALA A 703 -19.67 24.74 -7.95
C ALA A 703 -18.64 25.86 -8.11
N SER A 704 -18.08 26.34 -6.99
CA SER A 704 -17.00 27.33 -6.99
C SER A 704 -15.71 26.74 -7.57
N PHE A 705 -15.44 25.45 -7.30
CA PHE A 705 -14.35 24.66 -7.89
C PHE A 705 -14.60 23.15 -7.66
N THR A 706 -13.78 22.31 -8.29
CA THR A 706 -13.74 20.86 -8.01
C THR A 706 -12.37 20.42 -7.47
N ALA A 707 -12.35 19.32 -6.72
CA ALA A 707 -11.12 18.72 -6.21
C ALA A 707 -11.23 17.19 -6.20
N ILE A 708 -10.08 16.52 -6.23
CA ILE A 708 -9.99 15.05 -6.21
C ILE A 708 -9.32 14.61 -4.91
N GLY A 709 -9.90 13.63 -4.23
CA GLY A 709 -9.35 13.04 -3.01
C GLY A 709 -10.38 12.44 -2.07
N GLY A 710 -9.88 11.60 -1.16
CA GLY A 710 -10.64 10.98 -0.07
C GLY A 710 -10.51 11.80 1.20
N THR A 711 -9.31 12.36 1.44
CA THR A 711 -9.07 13.47 2.36
C THR A 711 -8.83 14.75 1.57
N LEU A 712 -9.50 15.84 1.97
CA LEU A 712 -9.41 17.14 1.32
C LEU A 712 -9.14 18.23 2.35
N ILE A 713 -8.02 18.93 2.19
CA ILE A 713 -7.55 19.97 3.11
C ILE A 713 -7.91 21.33 2.55
N LEU A 714 -8.92 21.99 3.13
CA LEU A 714 -9.36 23.32 2.72
C LEU A 714 -8.32 24.37 3.12
N ARG A 715 -7.85 24.29 4.37
CA ARG A 715 -6.74 25.08 4.91
C ARG A 715 -5.83 24.17 5.72
N HIS A 716 -4.57 24.10 5.30
CA HIS A 716 -3.52 23.46 6.07
C HIS A 716 -3.16 24.34 7.29
N TRP A 717 -2.80 23.73 8.42
CA TRP A 717 -2.52 24.46 9.65
C TRP A 717 -1.26 25.35 9.57
N TRP A 718 -0.21 24.92 8.86
CA TRP A 718 0.94 25.76 8.47
C TRP A 718 0.65 26.79 7.35
N TYR A 719 -0.59 27.24 7.18
CA TYR A 719 -0.90 28.34 6.27
C TYR A 719 -0.32 29.66 6.82
N PRO A 720 0.33 30.51 6.01
CA PRO A 720 0.37 30.50 4.53
C PRO A 720 1.52 29.71 3.88
N GLN A 721 2.45 29.13 4.64
CA GLN A 721 3.61 28.39 4.12
C GLN A 721 3.19 27.14 3.33
N VAL A 722 2.15 26.46 3.81
CA VAL A 722 1.51 25.33 3.12
C VAL A 722 0.10 25.72 2.72
N LYS A 723 -0.21 25.62 1.43
CA LYS A 723 -1.53 25.95 0.89
C LYS A 723 -2.41 24.70 0.82
N GLY A 724 -3.68 24.84 1.22
CA GLY A 724 -4.72 23.85 0.98
C GLY A 724 -5.45 24.12 -0.35
N LEU A 725 -6.69 23.63 -0.47
CA LEU A 725 -7.55 23.87 -1.63
C LEU A 725 -7.96 25.34 -1.77
N LEU A 726 -8.18 26.04 -0.65
CA LEU A 726 -8.55 27.45 -0.66
C LEU A 726 -7.30 28.32 -0.74
N ALA A 727 -7.17 29.10 -1.82
CA ALA A 727 -6.08 30.05 -1.98
C ALA A 727 -6.08 31.14 -0.88
N HIS A 728 -7.27 31.56 -0.45
CA HIS A 728 -7.49 32.61 0.55
C HIS A 728 -8.60 32.17 1.54
N PRO A 729 -8.30 31.29 2.50
CA PRO A 729 -9.28 30.82 3.48
C PRO A 729 -9.76 31.98 4.37
N GLN A 730 -11.06 32.01 4.67
CA GLN A 730 -11.71 33.09 5.44
C GLN A 730 -12.32 32.55 6.73
N GLU A 731 -12.08 33.26 7.85
CA GLU A 731 -12.79 33.02 9.11
C GLU A 731 -14.28 33.36 8.97
N ASN A 732 -15.11 32.87 9.89
CA ASN A 732 -16.56 33.09 9.90
C ASN A 732 -17.26 32.67 8.59
N THR A 733 -16.80 31.57 7.99
CA THR A 733 -17.39 31.04 6.77
C THR A 733 -17.71 29.55 6.86
N THR A 734 -18.68 29.12 6.05
CA THR A 734 -19.03 27.72 5.84
C THR A 734 -18.83 27.37 4.37
N TRP A 735 -18.19 26.23 4.13
CA TRP A 735 -18.12 25.59 2.82
C TRP A 735 -18.93 24.30 2.81
N TYR A 736 -19.43 23.94 1.64
CA TYR A 736 -20.04 22.63 1.39
C TYR A 736 -19.29 21.91 0.29
N ALA A 737 -19.26 20.59 0.38
CA ALA A 737 -18.74 19.72 -0.67
C ALA A 737 -19.77 18.64 -1.01
N THR A 738 -19.92 18.31 -2.29
CA THR A 738 -20.77 17.20 -2.73
C THR A 738 -20.03 16.25 -3.67
N THR A 739 -20.40 14.98 -3.61
CA THR A 739 -19.99 13.97 -4.58
C THR A 739 -21.11 12.97 -4.83
N LYS A 740 -20.89 12.03 -5.74
CA LYS A 740 -21.72 10.84 -5.91
C LYS A 740 -20.86 9.59 -5.89
N ILE A 741 -21.31 8.56 -5.18
CA ILE A 741 -20.68 7.24 -5.18
C ILE A 741 -21.66 6.21 -5.75
N TRP A 742 -21.16 5.27 -6.55
CA TRP A 742 -21.97 4.20 -7.13
C TRP A 742 -21.91 2.95 -6.24
N SER A 743 -23.05 2.28 -6.04
CA SER A 743 -23.11 0.96 -5.41
C SER A 743 -23.82 -0.03 -6.32
N ASN A 744 -23.23 -1.20 -6.56
CA ASN A 744 -23.83 -2.24 -7.40
C ASN A 744 -25.06 -2.90 -6.76
N GLU A 745 -25.17 -2.81 -5.44
CA GLU A 745 -26.28 -3.34 -4.65
C GLU A 745 -26.65 -2.38 -3.51
N ALA A 746 -27.84 -2.54 -2.96
CA ALA A 746 -28.21 -1.84 -1.73
C ALA A 746 -27.64 -2.59 -0.51
N GLY A 747 -27.08 -1.87 0.45
CA GLY A 747 -26.50 -2.48 1.64
C GLY A 747 -25.63 -1.54 2.46
N TYR A 748 -25.19 -2.01 3.61
CA TYR A 748 -24.24 -1.29 4.45
C TYR A 748 -22.83 -1.38 3.86
N LYS A 749 -22.14 -0.25 3.77
CA LYS A 749 -20.70 -0.16 3.48
C LYS A 749 -19.99 0.53 4.62
N ASP A 750 -18.78 0.07 4.88
CA ASP A 750 -17.89 0.72 5.83
C ASP A 750 -17.30 1.96 5.17
N CYS A 751 -17.28 3.06 5.92
CA CYS A 751 -16.84 4.36 5.45
C CYS A 751 -15.96 5.03 6.49
N TRP A 752 -14.78 5.47 6.06
CA TRP A 752 -14.00 6.40 6.84
C TRP A 752 -14.55 7.80 6.64
N ILE A 753 -15.01 8.39 7.73
CA ILE A 753 -15.51 9.75 7.79
C ILE A 753 -14.66 10.45 8.83
N GLY A 754 -14.12 11.64 8.55
CA GLY A 754 -13.30 12.40 9.48
C GLY A 754 -13.34 13.89 9.16
N PHE A 755 -13.12 14.74 10.17
CA PHE A 755 -13.12 16.21 10.01
C PHE A 755 -11.92 16.88 10.68
N ASN A 756 -11.04 16.04 11.20
CA ASN A 756 -9.79 16.41 11.82
C ASN A 756 -8.82 15.23 11.71
N ASN A 757 -7.52 15.51 11.78
CA ASN A 757 -6.50 14.50 12.00
C ASN A 757 -5.60 15.00 13.14
N PHE A 758 -5.74 14.40 14.33
CA PHE A 758 -5.14 14.91 15.56
C PHE A 758 -3.62 14.80 15.48
N SER A 759 -2.89 15.87 15.81
CA SER A 759 -1.44 15.73 15.97
C SER A 759 -1.15 14.73 17.08
N ARG A 760 -0.22 13.81 16.84
CA ARG A 760 0.28 12.88 17.87
C ARG A 760 1.35 13.51 18.78
N SER A 761 1.68 14.78 18.55
CA SER A 761 2.64 15.56 19.34
C SER A 761 2.01 16.64 20.22
N TYR A 762 0.71 16.87 20.13
CA TYR A 762 0.03 17.91 20.92
C TYR A 762 -1.00 17.32 21.87
N ASP A 763 -1.25 18.05 22.95
CA ASP A 763 -2.35 17.85 23.90
C ASP A 763 -3.66 18.41 23.32
N THR A 764 -4.07 17.88 22.17
CA THR A 764 -5.34 18.26 21.52
C THR A 764 -6.55 17.78 22.32
N ASP A 765 -7.52 18.68 22.53
CA ASP A 765 -8.83 18.40 23.12
C ASP A 765 -9.63 17.43 22.23
N THR A 766 -10.34 16.49 22.84
CA THR A 766 -11.20 15.55 22.10
C THR A 766 -12.53 16.19 21.69
N PRO A 767 -13.20 15.67 20.65
CA PRO A 767 -14.48 16.22 20.21
C PRO A 767 -15.56 16.11 21.30
N GLY A 768 -16.48 17.08 21.33
CA GLY A 768 -17.62 17.07 22.23
C GLY A 768 -18.61 15.92 21.93
N PRO A 769 -19.51 15.60 22.88
CA PRO A 769 -20.56 14.60 22.65
C PRO A 769 -21.42 15.00 21.44
N ASP A 770 -21.89 14.00 20.70
CA ASP A 770 -22.78 14.17 19.54
C ASP A 770 -22.25 15.12 18.44
N SER A 771 -20.92 15.29 18.34
CA SER A 771 -20.27 16.11 17.32
C SER A 771 -19.11 15.37 16.65
N TRP A 772 -18.89 15.63 15.35
CA TRP A 772 -17.75 15.06 14.63
C TRP A 772 -16.43 15.75 14.98
N ASP A 773 -16.51 17.05 15.26
CA ASP A 773 -15.39 17.92 15.61
C ASP A 773 -15.89 19.19 16.30
N ASN A 774 -14.96 20.01 16.79
CA ASN A 774 -15.28 21.27 17.48
C ASN A 774 -15.88 22.35 16.57
N LYS A 775 -15.93 22.11 15.24
CA LYS A 775 -16.48 23.04 14.27
C LYS A 775 -17.94 22.76 13.95
N GLN A 776 -18.54 21.67 14.44
CA GLN A 776 -19.91 21.25 14.06
C GLN A 776 -19.99 20.86 12.57
N SER A 777 -18.95 20.20 12.07
CA SER A 777 -18.96 19.62 10.73
C SER A 777 -19.96 18.48 10.65
N ALA A 778 -20.54 18.26 9.47
CA ALA A 778 -21.61 17.28 9.27
C ALA A 778 -21.57 16.65 7.88
N VAL A 779 -22.15 15.45 7.75
CA VAL A 779 -22.27 14.75 6.46
C VAL A 779 -23.64 14.11 6.31
N TRP A 780 -24.17 14.16 5.10
CA TRP A 780 -25.42 13.51 4.69
C TRP A 780 -25.17 12.53 3.55
N VAL A 781 -25.88 11.41 3.60
CA VAL A 781 -25.89 10.39 2.55
C VAL A 781 -27.33 10.20 2.10
N ASN A 782 -27.60 10.47 0.82
CA ASN A 782 -28.95 10.48 0.25
C ASN A 782 -29.95 11.37 1.02
N GLY A 783 -29.46 12.47 1.61
CA GLY A 783 -30.26 13.40 2.40
C GLY A 783 -30.42 13.01 3.88
N ASN A 784 -29.96 11.83 4.29
CA ASN A 784 -29.97 11.41 5.69
C ASN A 784 -28.70 11.88 6.40
N LEU A 785 -28.84 12.59 7.52
CA LEU A 785 -27.72 13.00 8.35
C LEU A 785 -27.04 11.76 8.96
N ILE A 786 -25.71 11.72 8.91
CA ILE A 786 -24.93 10.66 9.55
C ILE A 786 -24.48 11.13 10.92
N ASN A 787 -24.86 10.35 11.93
CA ASN A 787 -24.49 10.64 13.31
C ASN A 787 -22.97 10.47 13.52
N PRO A 788 -22.35 11.35 14.32
CA PRO A 788 -20.96 11.17 14.75
C PRO A 788 -20.79 9.88 15.59
N PRO A 789 -19.56 9.39 15.73
CA PRO A 789 -19.28 8.24 16.56
C PRO A 789 -19.56 8.55 18.04
N ALA A 790 -19.95 7.52 18.79
CA ALA A 790 -20.02 7.60 20.24
C ALA A 790 -18.59 7.53 20.81
N TRP A 791 -17.94 8.68 20.95
CA TRP A 791 -16.57 8.78 21.43
C TRP A 791 -16.39 8.18 22.82
N LYS A 792 -15.35 7.37 23.02
CA LYS A 792 -15.01 6.87 24.36
C LYS A 792 -14.63 7.97 25.33
N TYR A 793 -13.97 9.03 24.84
CA TYR A 793 -13.55 10.17 25.65
C TYR A 793 -14.08 11.50 25.07
N ALA A 794 -15.40 11.68 25.03
CA ALA A 794 -15.98 12.94 24.56
C ALA A 794 -15.63 14.15 25.45
N GLY A 795 -15.23 15.27 24.84
CA GLY A 795 -15.05 16.58 25.49
C GLY A 795 -13.91 16.68 26.50
N ARG A 796 -12.93 15.78 26.43
CA ARG A 796 -11.77 15.73 27.33
C ARG A 796 -10.77 16.81 26.95
N LYS A 797 -10.24 17.50 27.96
CA LYS A 797 -9.06 18.36 27.79
C LYS A 797 -7.84 17.55 27.41
N GLY A 798 -7.06 18.04 26.47
CA GLY A 798 -5.91 17.34 25.97
C GLY A 798 -4.86 17.10 27.05
N ASN A 799 -4.15 15.99 26.91
CA ASN A 799 -3.09 15.56 27.82
C ASN A 799 -2.18 14.57 27.07
N LEU A 800 -0.87 14.84 27.02
CA LEU A 800 0.10 13.96 26.35
C LEU A 800 0.24 12.60 27.02
N GLU A 801 -0.05 12.47 28.31
CA GLU A 801 -0.03 11.18 29.02
C GLU A 801 -1.36 10.42 28.94
N ALA A 802 -2.35 10.96 28.20
CA ALA A 802 -3.59 10.29 27.91
C ALA A 802 -3.59 9.74 26.47
N PRO A 803 -3.56 8.41 26.29
CA PRO A 803 -3.60 7.82 24.96
C PRO A 803 -4.89 8.16 24.20
N LEU A 804 -4.75 8.30 22.88
CA LEU A 804 -5.88 8.32 21.96
C LEU A 804 -6.43 6.90 21.81
N ILE A 805 -7.72 6.78 21.50
CA ILE A 805 -8.39 5.49 21.33
C ILE A 805 -9.24 5.44 20.06
N ASP A 806 -10.10 6.44 19.83
CA ASP A 806 -11.06 6.43 18.72
C ASP A 806 -11.29 7.81 18.06
N GLU A 807 -10.46 8.80 18.40
CA GLU A 807 -10.55 10.18 17.92
C GLU A 807 -10.24 10.31 16.42
N GLY A 808 -9.26 9.54 15.92
CA GLY A 808 -8.86 9.47 14.52
C GLY A 808 -9.67 8.45 13.74
N TYR A 809 -10.03 8.78 12.49
CA TYR A 809 -10.84 7.89 11.66
C TYR A 809 -10.06 6.64 11.20
N GLU A 810 -8.74 6.73 11.15
CA GLU A 810 -7.83 5.74 10.61
C GLU A 810 -7.56 4.56 11.56
N TYR A 811 -7.80 4.72 12.85
CA TYR A 811 -7.62 3.68 13.87
C TYR A 811 -8.90 3.35 14.67
N ARG A 812 -10.02 4.04 14.39
CA ARG A 812 -11.33 3.70 14.97
C ARG A 812 -12.13 2.74 14.09
N GLN A 813 -13.24 2.27 14.64
CA GLN A 813 -14.22 1.51 13.86
C GLN A 813 -14.86 2.40 12.77
N PRO A 814 -14.87 1.96 11.50
CA PRO A 814 -15.48 2.71 10.40
C PRO A 814 -16.98 2.96 10.62
N ALA A 815 -17.50 4.06 10.05
CA ALA A 815 -18.93 4.32 10.06
C ALA A 815 -19.64 3.38 9.08
N ARG A 816 -20.73 2.74 9.50
CA ARG A 816 -21.54 1.86 8.64
C ARG A 816 -22.65 2.65 7.96
N ILE A 817 -22.56 2.83 6.66
CA ILE A 817 -23.46 3.68 5.87
C ILE A 817 -24.33 2.82 4.96
N LEU A 818 -25.65 3.00 5.03
CA LEU A 818 -26.60 2.35 4.12
C LEU A 818 -26.56 3.05 2.75
N LEU A 819 -26.10 2.34 1.73
CA LEU A 819 -26.14 2.77 0.34
C LEU A 819 -27.34 2.12 -0.38
N LYS A 820 -27.97 2.88 -1.28
CA LYS A 820 -28.91 2.32 -2.27
C LYS A 820 -28.13 1.81 -3.49
N GLN A 821 -28.72 0.87 -4.21
CA GLN A 821 -28.22 0.49 -5.53
C GLN A 821 -28.21 1.71 -6.47
N GLY A 822 -27.14 1.85 -7.25
CA GLY A 822 -26.88 2.97 -8.13
C GLY A 822 -26.18 4.16 -7.45
N TRP A 823 -26.47 5.37 -7.91
CA TRP A 823 -25.82 6.59 -7.41
C TRP A 823 -26.35 7.06 -6.06
N ASN A 824 -25.43 7.22 -5.10
CA ASN A 824 -25.67 7.77 -3.77
C ASN A 824 -25.07 9.19 -3.68
N LYS A 825 -25.87 10.17 -3.25
CA LYS A 825 -25.41 11.57 -3.12
C LYS A 825 -24.80 11.79 -1.75
N ILE A 826 -23.60 12.37 -1.70
CA ILE A 826 -22.94 12.76 -0.45
C ILE A 826 -22.91 14.29 -0.38
N LEU A 827 -23.22 14.85 0.79
CA LEU A 827 -23.09 16.27 1.10
C LEU A 827 -22.30 16.41 2.40
N VAL A 828 -21.32 17.30 2.43
CA VAL A 828 -20.48 17.59 3.59
C VAL A 828 -20.57 19.08 3.91
N LYS A 829 -20.75 19.43 5.20
CA LYS A 829 -20.71 20.78 5.74
C LYS A 829 -19.40 21.01 6.47
N LEU A 830 -18.72 22.11 6.16
CA LEU A 830 -17.38 22.45 6.64
C LEU A 830 -17.37 23.90 7.14
N PRO A 831 -17.92 24.16 8.34
CA PRO A 831 -17.91 25.48 8.92
C PRO A 831 -16.55 25.80 9.58
N VAL A 832 -16.24 27.10 9.69
CA VAL A 832 -15.17 27.60 10.56
C VAL A 832 -15.58 28.95 11.15
N GLY A 833 -15.35 29.12 12.45
CA GLY A 833 -15.55 30.39 13.16
C GLY A 833 -14.26 31.21 13.16
N SER A 834 -13.17 30.63 13.65
CA SER A 834 -11.84 31.27 13.68
C SER A 834 -10.74 30.27 13.33
N PHE A 835 -9.61 30.77 12.82
CA PHE A 835 -8.36 30.04 12.64
C PHE A 835 -7.39 30.25 13.81
N LYS A 836 -7.75 31.07 14.80
CA LYS A 836 -6.96 31.22 16.03
C LYS A 836 -7.04 29.94 16.85
N GLU A 837 -5.90 29.53 17.38
CA GLU A 837 -5.80 28.38 18.27
C GLU A 837 -6.43 28.72 19.63
N ASN A 838 -7.24 27.81 20.17
CA ASN A 838 -7.70 27.90 21.56
C ASN A 838 -6.62 27.30 22.47
N GLY A 839 -5.46 27.95 22.56
CA GLY A 839 -4.27 27.48 23.28
C GLY A 839 -3.27 26.71 22.40
N PHE A 840 -2.05 26.52 22.91
CA PHE A 840 -0.87 26.00 22.18
C PHE A 840 -1.01 24.56 21.61
N GLY A 841 -2.06 23.80 21.96
CA GLY A 841 -2.18 22.36 21.67
C GLY A 841 -3.23 21.94 20.64
N ASN A 842 -3.98 22.88 20.06
CA ASN A 842 -5.15 22.56 19.22
C ASN A 842 -5.17 23.33 17.89
N PRO A 843 -4.26 22.99 16.94
CA PRO A 843 -4.20 23.67 15.66
C PRO A 843 -5.48 23.44 14.85
N VAL A 844 -6.02 24.53 14.29
CA VAL A 844 -7.24 24.46 13.47
C VAL A 844 -6.92 23.89 12.08
N LYS A 845 -6.93 22.57 11.98
CA LYS A 845 -6.93 21.84 10.70
C LYS A 845 -8.33 21.91 10.09
N TRP A 846 -8.45 22.53 8.92
CA TRP A 846 -9.71 22.61 8.19
C TRP A 846 -9.69 21.65 7.02
N MET A 847 -10.19 20.45 7.26
CA MET A 847 -10.17 19.33 6.32
C MET A 847 -11.38 18.43 6.54
N PHE A 848 -11.60 17.51 5.61
CA PHE A 848 -12.46 16.36 5.86
C PHE A 848 -11.97 15.13 5.11
N THR A 849 -12.44 13.98 5.57
CA THR A 849 -12.26 12.67 4.95
C THR A 849 -13.64 12.05 4.78
N PHE A 850 -13.93 11.54 3.60
CA PHE A 850 -15.05 10.62 3.37
C PHE A 850 -14.60 9.62 2.32
N LEU A 851 -14.51 8.34 2.71
CA LEU A 851 -14.08 7.28 1.80
C LEU A 851 -14.76 5.95 2.13
N PRO A 852 -15.64 5.44 1.25
CA PRO A 852 -16.11 4.06 1.31
C PRO A 852 -15.02 3.11 0.80
N PHE A 853 -14.84 1.96 1.45
CA PHE A 853 -13.84 0.96 1.04
C PHE A 853 -14.33 -0.48 1.14
#